data_AF-A0A6S7KEL8-F1
#
_entry.id   AF-A0A6S7KEL8-F1
#
_cell.length_a   1.000
_cell.length_b   1.000
_cell.length_c   1.000
_cell.angle_alpha   90.00
_cell.angle_beta   90.00
_cell.angle_gamma   90.00
#
_symmetry.space_group_name_H-M   'P 1'
#
loop_
_entity.id
_entity.type
_entity.pdbx_description
1 polymer ?
#
loop_
_entity_poly.entity_id
_entity_poly.type
_entity_poly.pdbx_seq_one_letter_code
_entity_poly.pdbx_strand_id
1 'polypeptide(L)'
;MYAHSLTSAINVLISLGFYMYAETSSPRRTGDKARLQSPQQQPAVGGKCLEFWYHMWGNNMGSLAVYIKDNVRTSQVWKKSGNQGSTWQKGRVTLKSASNFKYMFEAVRGSGPRSDIAIDDVQLLAGPCPTIGACSFEGGLCQWAQDKTEDDFDWQLTAAGTPSFLTGPSTDHTFGNGSGYYVFIETSSPRRRGEKARLVGPNFTPSSTVRCLQFWYHMYGQSTGSLRVFAKWGAGNNSQSVLWSLSGSQGNQWKFGRVSVSRNDAYRFVFEGTVGSSYTGDIALDDIQIVEQACSILPVTANINPTSLPTTPVVSTPQPIPPGKFSCNFEVSTGPTACKWTQDSSDHFNWTRHQGHTASSDTGPTTDHTKGVGLLANKNHGPGSIQHRGGKCIHILLGGYTRPKDGQPLVVYRGCGQGRLEFQLFTNGTLMHTRHSMCVKPIGTVTDGAKVGVHSNCDLTDKWSWTAKGSLKFKNKYCLKPETGWSNPGNNIKLVIDSACDNSQNFFKFVPTRGWYLYIETSSPRKPNDTARFISPLATNNPQSCLHFYYHMYGPHVGKLQVYVKSGGKMGLPVWSHYGTHGNTWYQAQVAVNNQKTSYQYVIEGVRGKSFLGDIAIDDIYLKTSCSARDYCSFEEQYPQLCGYTRSTGRFQWLLGSGSTSSVNTGPSNDHTLGDSRGRYLYIETSFRTPGAKTTFTSPAFEGSPTGSCVVFWYHMYGSDI
;
A
#
# COMPACT_ATOMS: atom_id res chain seq x y z
N MET A 1 -50.71 21.08 28.82
CA MET A 1 -51.11 19.76 28.29
C MET A 1 -49.97 19.29 27.37
N TYR A 2 -49.13 18.40 27.91
CA TYR A 2 -48.13 17.45 27.37
C TYR A 2 -47.18 17.69 26.16
N ALA A 3 -45.88 17.46 26.47
CA ALA A 3 -44.73 16.87 25.73
C ALA A 3 -44.12 17.64 24.52
N HIS A 4 -42.79 17.75 24.26
CA HIS A 4 -41.50 17.12 24.64
C HIS A 4 -40.42 18.24 24.74
N SER A 5 -39.25 18.16 25.41
CA SER A 5 -38.12 17.22 25.26
C SER A 5 -37.07 17.43 26.38
N LEU A 6 -36.37 16.35 26.70
CA LEU A 6 -35.43 16.09 27.80
C LEU A 6 -33.98 16.58 27.55
N THR A 7 -33.28 16.92 28.66
CA THR A 7 -31.89 16.60 29.12
C THR A 7 -30.75 16.44 28.09
N SER A 8 -29.47 16.75 28.29
CA SER A 8 -28.66 16.98 29.50
C SER A 8 -27.42 17.82 29.13
N ALA A 9 -26.92 18.59 30.08
CA ALA A 9 -25.67 19.32 29.95
C ALA A 9 -24.47 18.34 29.83
N ILE A 10 -23.73 18.47 28.73
CA ILE A 10 -22.44 17.80 28.54
C ILE A 10 -21.43 18.47 29.49
N ASN A 11 -20.99 17.71 30.50
CA ASN A 11 -19.77 18.02 31.25
C ASN A 11 -18.58 17.94 30.30
N VAL A 12 -18.17 19.08 29.74
CA VAL A 12 -16.83 19.22 29.16
C VAL A 12 -15.85 19.39 30.32
N LEU A 13 -15.29 18.29 30.79
CA LEU A 13 -14.04 18.32 31.55
C LEU A 13 -12.94 18.77 30.59
N ILE A 14 -12.60 20.05 30.61
CA ILE A 14 -11.33 20.52 30.07
C ILE A 14 -10.25 19.98 31.02
N SER A 15 -9.68 18.82 30.68
CA SER A 15 -8.47 18.33 31.32
C SER A 15 -7.35 19.33 31.02
N LEU A 16 -6.92 20.11 32.02
CA LEU A 16 -5.67 20.87 31.93
C LEU A 16 -4.52 19.87 31.75
N GLY A 17 -3.71 20.06 30.70
CA GLY A 17 -2.50 19.25 30.47
C GLY A 17 -1.39 19.61 31.46
N PHE A 18 -0.49 18.68 31.73
CA PHE A 18 0.64 18.84 32.64
C PHE A 18 1.95 18.48 31.93
N TYR A 19 3.01 19.25 32.17
CA TYR A 19 4.37 18.95 31.72
C TYR A 19 5.34 18.88 32.91
N MET A 20 6.51 18.29 32.71
CA MET A 20 7.59 18.29 33.69
C MET A 20 8.64 19.34 33.32
N TYR A 21 9.21 20.04 34.31
CA TYR A 21 10.33 20.95 34.08
C TYR A 21 11.39 20.87 35.17
N ALA A 22 12.61 21.18 34.79
CA ALA A 22 13.72 21.38 35.70
C ALA A 22 13.82 22.87 36.05
N GLU A 23 13.44 23.21 37.28
CA GLU A 23 13.56 24.56 37.85
C GLU A 23 15.04 24.94 38.02
N THR A 24 15.42 26.12 37.51
CA THR A 24 16.81 26.59 37.53
C THR A 24 17.06 27.87 38.31
N SER A 25 16.04 28.44 38.95
CA SER A 25 16.19 29.57 39.88
C SER A 25 16.88 29.18 41.19
N SER A 26 17.10 30.18 42.06
CA SER A 26 17.78 30.00 43.35
C SER A 26 17.10 28.91 44.18
N PRO A 27 17.84 27.97 44.82
CA PRO A 27 19.29 28.00 45.09
C PRO A 27 20.16 27.23 44.07
N ARG A 28 19.64 26.90 42.87
CA ARG A 28 20.37 26.08 41.89
C ARG A 28 21.60 26.80 41.32
N ARG A 29 22.70 26.06 41.10
CA ARG A 29 23.99 26.55 40.59
C ARG A 29 24.28 26.02 39.19
N THR A 30 25.18 26.69 38.47
CA THR A 30 25.54 26.29 37.10
C THR A 30 26.15 24.90 37.11
N GLY A 31 25.63 24.02 36.24
CA GLY A 31 26.01 22.62 36.19
C GLY A 31 25.18 21.68 37.07
N ASP A 32 24.26 22.20 37.90
CA ASP A 32 23.32 21.36 38.65
C ASP A 32 22.49 20.48 37.71
N LYS A 33 22.18 19.26 38.15
CA LYS A 33 21.53 18.23 37.33
C LYS A 33 20.21 17.78 37.94
N ALA A 34 19.17 17.69 37.10
CA ALA A 34 17.91 17.01 37.41
C ALA A 34 17.80 15.77 36.53
N ARG A 35 17.44 14.63 37.12
CA ARG A 35 17.36 13.33 36.42
C ARG A 35 16.01 12.68 36.62
N LEU A 36 15.38 12.29 35.52
CA LEU A 36 14.13 11.53 35.51
C LEU A 36 14.38 10.18 34.84
N GLN A 37 14.11 9.07 35.55
CA GLN A 37 14.42 7.72 35.09
C GLN A 37 13.15 6.91 34.83
N SER A 38 13.14 6.14 33.75
CA SER A 38 12.05 5.23 33.40
C SER A 38 11.97 4.01 34.33
N PRO A 39 10.82 3.31 34.34
CA PRO A 39 10.76 1.91 34.76
C PRO A 39 11.71 1.02 33.95
N GLN A 40 12.01 -0.18 34.46
CA GLN A 40 12.87 -1.15 33.76
C GLN A 40 12.20 -1.61 32.45
N GLN A 41 12.98 -1.58 31.37
CA GLN A 41 12.59 -1.99 30.03
C GLN A 41 13.28 -3.32 29.69
N GLN A 42 12.57 -4.16 28.94
CA GLN A 42 13.12 -5.38 28.34
C GLN A 42 14.19 -5.07 27.29
N PRO A 43 15.07 -6.02 26.93
CA PRO A 43 16.12 -5.80 25.94
C PRO A 43 15.52 -5.34 24.60
N ALA A 44 16.22 -4.42 23.93
CA ALA A 44 15.80 -3.82 22.67
C ALA A 44 16.92 -3.89 21.65
N VAL A 45 17.26 -5.09 21.19
CA VAL A 45 18.32 -5.31 20.18
C VAL A 45 17.97 -4.64 18.85
N GLY A 46 16.70 -4.74 18.42
CA GLY A 46 16.16 -4.07 17.23
C GLY A 46 15.90 -2.56 17.41
N GLY A 47 16.03 -2.04 18.62
CA GLY A 47 15.73 -0.66 18.98
C GLY A 47 14.27 -0.42 19.37
N LYS A 48 14.06 0.51 20.31
CA LYS A 48 12.75 1.12 20.60
C LYS A 48 12.81 2.63 20.37
N CYS A 49 11.72 3.25 19.94
CA CYS A 49 11.69 4.67 19.66
C CYS A 49 11.19 5.44 20.86
N LEU A 50 12.06 6.20 21.51
CA LEU A 50 11.64 7.16 22.52
C LEU A 50 11.31 8.48 21.83
N GLU A 51 10.04 8.88 21.89
CA GLU A 51 9.58 10.21 21.49
C GLU A 51 9.19 11.02 22.73
N PHE A 52 9.44 12.33 22.68
CA PHE A 52 9.08 13.27 23.73
C PHE A 52 9.04 14.68 23.16
N TRP A 53 8.31 15.58 23.80
CA TRP A 53 8.42 17.01 23.54
C TRP A 53 9.36 17.65 24.55
N TYR A 54 10.08 18.69 24.14
CA TYR A 54 10.97 19.46 25.01
C TYR A 54 10.95 20.95 24.68
N HIS A 55 11.24 21.77 25.68
CA HIS A 55 11.34 23.23 25.54
C HIS A 55 12.62 23.72 26.22
N MET A 56 13.38 24.57 25.52
CA MET A 56 14.67 25.09 25.95
C MET A 56 14.88 26.51 25.41
N TRP A 57 14.36 27.53 26.10
CA TRP A 57 14.43 28.92 25.66
C TRP A 57 15.08 29.85 26.69
N GLY A 58 16.17 30.49 26.29
CA GLY A 58 16.89 31.45 27.13
C GLY A 58 18.32 31.70 26.66
N ASN A 59 18.94 32.79 27.13
CA ASN A 59 20.30 33.13 26.76
C ASN A 59 21.37 32.39 27.60
N ASN A 60 20.94 31.70 28.66
CA ASN A 60 21.80 31.02 29.60
C ASN A 60 21.45 29.53 29.73
N MET A 61 20.90 28.92 28.67
CA MET A 61 20.50 27.51 28.68
C MET A 61 21.67 26.57 28.97
N GLY A 62 21.40 25.51 29.73
CA GLY A 62 22.32 24.39 29.87
C GLY A 62 22.04 23.32 28.82
N SER A 63 21.84 22.06 29.23
CA SER A 63 21.66 20.94 28.30
C SER A 63 20.63 19.93 28.75
N LEU A 64 19.88 19.36 27.81
CA LEU A 64 19.02 18.20 28.01
C LEU A 64 19.65 16.98 27.31
N ALA A 65 19.79 15.87 28.02
CA ALA A 65 20.34 14.64 27.47
C ALA A 65 19.46 13.42 27.83
N VAL A 66 19.47 12.41 26.96
CA VAL A 66 18.89 11.09 27.24
C VAL A 66 20.02 10.08 27.36
N TYR A 67 19.99 9.29 28.42
CA TYR A 67 20.90 8.19 28.67
C TYR A 67 20.15 6.86 28.66
N ILE A 68 20.83 5.81 28.21
CA ILE A 68 20.45 4.42 28.46
C ILE A 68 21.34 3.85 29.55
N LYS A 69 20.76 3.22 30.55
CA LYS A 69 21.45 2.57 31.66
C LYS A 69 21.07 1.10 31.67
N ASP A 70 22.00 0.25 31.26
CA ASP A 70 21.92 -1.20 31.41
C ASP A 70 22.79 -1.65 32.60
N ASN A 71 22.92 -2.96 32.82
CA ASN A 71 23.72 -3.52 33.92
C ASN A 71 25.24 -3.34 33.74
N VAL A 72 25.69 -2.93 32.56
CA VAL A 72 27.10 -2.86 32.15
C VAL A 72 27.57 -1.42 32.05
N ARG A 73 26.76 -0.53 31.47
CA ARG A 73 27.14 0.85 31.14
C ARG A 73 25.96 1.81 31.16
N THR A 74 26.28 3.08 31.40
CA THR A 74 25.39 4.21 31.11
C THR A 74 25.91 4.92 29.87
N SER A 75 25.12 4.94 28.79
CA SER A 75 25.51 5.56 27.51
C SER A 75 24.60 6.71 27.17
N GLN A 76 25.15 7.86 26.78
CA GLN A 76 24.36 8.98 26.27
C GLN A 76 23.90 8.66 24.85
N VAL A 77 22.60 8.74 24.60
CA VAL A 77 21.99 8.39 23.29
C VAL A 77 21.39 9.61 22.58
N TRP A 78 21.16 10.70 23.30
CA TRP A 78 20.65 11.96 22.74
C TRP A 78 21.09 13.15 23.59
N LYS A 79 21.35 14.32 22.98
CA LYS A 79 21.64 15.56 23.71
C LYS A 79 21.36 16.81 22.87
N LYS A 80 20.82 17.85 23.52
CA LYS A 80 20.74 19.24 23.03
C LYS A 80 21.27 20.20 24.09
N SER A 81 21.85 21.32 23.67
CA SER A 81 22.45 22.32 24.56
C SER A 81 22.21 23.72 24.01
N GLY A 82 22.15 24.73 24.88
CA GLY A 82 21.91 26.11 24.45
C GLY A 82 20.45 26.38 24.09
N ASN A 83 20.17 27.59 23.62
CA ASN A 83 18.83 28.01 23.18
C ASN A 83 18.36 27.17 21.98
N GLN A 84 17.17 26.57 22.07
CA GLN A 84 16.55 25.78 21.00
C GLN A 84 15.30 26.46 20.40
N GLY A 85 15.01 27.71 20.79
CA GLY A 85 13.84 28.46 20.35
C GLY A 85 12.71 28.50 21.38
N SER A 86 11.75 29.39 21.17
CA SER A 86 10.65 29.66 22.11
C SER A 86 9.46 28.70 21.99
N THR A 87 9.49 27.76 21.05
CA THR A 87 8.42 26.79 20.81
C THR A 87 8.82 25.40 21.28
N TRP A 88 7.82 24.58 21.62
CA TRP A 88 8.02 23.16 21.91
C TRP A 88 8.64 22.45 20.70
N GLN A 89 9.64 21.62 20.97
CA GLN A 89 10.38 20.85 19.99
C GLN A 89 10.16 19.36 20.23
N LYS A 90 10.08 18.56 19.16
CA LYS A 90 9.96 17.11 19.29
C LYS A 90 11.34 16.45 19.33
N GLY A 91 11.62 15.72 20.39
CA GLY A 91 12.78 14.84 20.56
C GLY A 91 12.46 13.40 20.17
N ARG A 92 13.40 12.75 19.48
CA ARG A 92 13.33 11.33 19.10
C ARG A 92 14.69 10.68 19.26
N VAL A 93 14.74 9.49 19.86
CA VAL A 93 15.96 8.69 19.95
C VAL A 93 15.67 7.20 19.97
N THR A 94 16.40 6.45 19.15
CA THR A 94 16.36 4.99 19.16
C THR A 94 17.19 4.44 20.33
N LEU A 95 16.54 3.75 21.25
CA LEU A 95 17.16 3.09 22.40
C LEU A 95 17.52 1.65 22.03
N LYS A 96 18.81 1.31 22.06
CA LYS A 96 19.32 -0.05 21.80
C LYS A 96 20.06 -0.61 23.01
N SER A 97 19.65 -1.77 23.48
CA SER A 97 20.35 -2.50 24.55
C SER A 97 20.13 -4.00 24.41
N ALA A 98 21.17 -4.79 24.60
CA ALA A 98 21.11 -6.26 24.63
C ALA A 98 20.67 -6.81 26.00
N SER A 99 20.60 -5.97 27.02
CA SER A 99 20.17 -6.33 28.37
C SER A 99 18.99 -5.46 28.81
N ASN A 100 18.32 -5.85 29.91
CA ASN A 100 17.32 -4.99 30.54
C ASN A 100 17.94 -3.63 30.85
N PHE A 101 17.22 -2.56 30.54
CA PHE A 101 17.75 -1.21 30.65
C PHE A 101 16.70 -0.25 31.20
N LYS A 102 17.14 0.90 31.70
CA LYS A 102 16.31 2.07 31.95
C LYS A 102 16.79 3.20 31.04
N TYR A 103 15.91 4.10 30.64
CA TYR A 103 16.32 5.36 30.03
C TYR A 103 16.12 6.50 31.02
N MET A 104 16.91 7.56 30.87
CA MET A 104 16.93 8.67 31.81
C MET A 104 17.11 9.99 31.08
N PHE A 105 16.23 10.95 31.37
CA PHE A 105 16.44 12.35 30.99
C PHE A 105 17.33 13.03 32.04
N GLU A 106 18.35 13.77 31.61
CA GLU A 106 19.19 14.62 32.45
C GLU A 106 19.10 16.06 31.93
N ALA A 107 18.52 16.95 32.72
CA ALA A 107 18.55 18.39 32.49
C ALA A 107 19.69 19.00 33.32
N VAL A 108 20.54 19.80 32.69
CA VAL A 108 21.66 20.51 33.31
C VAL A 108 21.37 21.99 33.28
N ARG A 109 21.44 22.66 34.44
CA ARG A 109 21.28 24.11 34.56
C ARG A 109 22.43 24.84 33.86
N GLY A 110 22.11 25.89 33.12
CA GLY A 110 23.12 26.72 32.46
C GLY A 110 23.67 27.84 33.35
N SER A 111 24.09 28.96 32.75
CA SER A 111 24.82 30.03 33.45
C SER A 111 23.92 31.01 34.24
N GLY A 112 22.60 30.89 34.16
CA GLY A 112 21.66 31.82 34.80
C GLY A 112 20.28 31.21 35.01
N PRO A 113 19.39 31.89 35.76
CA PRO A 113 18.07 31.36 36.15
C PRO A 113 17.06 31.31 35.00
N ARG A 114 17.36 31.90 33.85
CA ARG A 114 16.55 31.79 32.62
C ARG A 114 16.99 30.58 31.81
N SER A 115 17.05 29.41 32.45
CA SER A 115 17.59 28.18 31.84
C SER A 115 16.71 26.95 32.06
N ASP A 116 15.43 27.15 32.38
CA ASP A 116 14.50 26.06 32.65
C ASP A 116 14.32 25.18 31.43
N ILE A 117 14.28 23.88 31.66
CA ILE A 117 14.15 22.86 30.63
C ILE A 117 12.89 22.08 30.93
N ALA A 118 11.94 22.07 30.01
CA ALA A 118 10.71 21.29 30.14
C ALA A 118 10.71 20.09 29.18
N ILE A 119 10.03 19.02 29.59
CA ILE A 119 9.69 17.87 28.77
C ILE A 119 8.20 17.54 28.93
N ASP A 120 7.60 17.02 27.88
CA ASP A 120 6.20 16.60 27.87
C ASP A 120 5.97 15.40 26.94
N ASP A 121 4.81 14.74 27.06
CA ASP A 121 4.32 13.75 26.10
C ASP A 121 5.37 12.68 25.74
N VAL A 122 5.93 12.03 26.77
CA VAL A 122 6.96 11.00 26.64
C VAL A 122 6.32 9.65 26.28
N GLN A 123 6.69 9.08 25.14
CA GLN A 123 6.21 7.78 24.69
C GLN A 123 7.35 6.89 24.18
N LEU A 124 7.23 5.58 24.41
CA LEU A 124 8.17 4.58 23.92
C LEU A 124 7.46 3.64 22.96
N LEU A 125 7.72 3.82 21.67
CA LEU A 125 7.11 3.03 20.59
C LEU A 125 7.97 1.79 20.27
N ALA A 126 7.32 0.76 19.74
CA ALA A 126 7.99 -0.42 19.22
C ALA A 126 8.81 -0.07 17.96
N GLY A 127 9.97 -0.72 17.80
CA GLY A 127 10.88 -0.48 16.67
C GLY A 127 11.74 0.79 16.81
N PRO A 128 12.73 0.97 15.93
CA PRO A 128 13.59 2.15 15.94
C PRO A 128 12.81 3.42 15.55
N CYS A 129 13.28 4.59 15.99
CA CYS A 129 12.65 5.84 15.56
C CYS A 129 12.76 6.03 14.05
N PRO A 130 11.71 6.61 13.41
CA PRO A 130 11.84 7.15 12.07
C PRO A 130 13.04 8.09 12.03
N THR A 131 13.87 7.94 11.01
CA THR A 131 15.12 8.71 10.90
C THR A 131 14.83 10.20 10.70
N ILE A 132 15.79 11.07 11.04
CA ILE A 132 15.64 12.52 10.86
C ILE A 132 15.34 12.81 9.39
N GLY A 133 14.27 13.57 9.13
CA GLY A 133 13.77 13.88 7.79
C GLY A 133 12.91 12.80 7.13
N ALA A 134 12.61 11.68 7.83
CA ALA A 134 11.63 10.72 7.35
C ALA A 134 10.21 11.33 7.33
N CYS A 135 9.47 11.11 6.24
CA CYS A 135 8.11 11.64 6.10
C CYS A 135 7.29 10.85 5.08
N SER A 136 6.15 10.30 5.53
CA SER A 136 5.10 9.67 4.70
C SER A 136 3.90 10.60 4.46
N PHE A 137 3.99 11.87 4.89
CA PHE A 137 2.96 12.90 4.75
C PHE A 137 1.58 12.68 5.41
N GLU A 138 1.31 11.51 5.99
CA GLU A 138 0.06 11.18 6.70
C GLU A 138 -0.27 12.10 7.88
N GLY A 139 0.76 12.63 8.54
CA GLY A 139 0.63 13.61 9.62
C GLY A 139 0.91 15.05 9.17
N GLY A 140 0.89 15.33 7.87
CA GLY A 140 1.34 16.59 7.27
C GLY A 140 2.82 16.59 6.89
N LEU A 141 3.42 17.77 6.72
CA LEU A 141 4.78 17.93 6.15
C LEU A 141 5.94 17.43 7.06
N CYS A 142 5.67 16.83 8.22
CA CYS A 142 6.68 16.34 9.14
C CYS A 142 7.73 17.42 9.51
N GLN A 143 9.03 17.18 9.23
CA GLN A 143 10.13 18.14 9.41
C GLN A 143 10.49 18.91 8.13
N TRP A 144 9.67 18.77 7.08
CA TRP A 144 9.83 19.46 5.81
C TRP A 144 9.05 20.78 5.82
N ALA A 145 9.61 21.80 5.16
CA ALA A 145 9.02 23.14 5.09
C ALA A 145 9.05 23.68 3.66
N GLN A 146 8.06 24.50 3.30
CA GLN A 146 8.04 25.23 2.04
C GLN A 146 9.07 26.36 2.05
N ASP A 147 9.76 26.60 0.93
CA ASP A 147 10.82 27.61 0.81
C ASP A 147 10.30 28.97 0.34
N LYS A 148 9.79 29.78 1.27
CA LYS A 148 9.24 31.11 0.94
C LYS A 148 10.23 32.14 0.37
N THR A 149 11.50 31.79 0.19
CA THR A 149 12.56 32.75 -0.12
C THR A 149 13.29 32.48 -1.43
N GLU A 150 13.35 31.21 -1.86
CA GLU A 150 14.08 30.81 -3.06
C GLU A 150 13.22 30.02 -4.07
N ASP A 151 11.90 30.03 -3.90
CA ASP A 151 10.92 29.46 -4.83
C ASP A 151 9.91 30.49 -5.35
N ASP A 152 9.09 30.05 -6.32
CA ASP A 152 8.02 30.85 -6.94
C ASP A 152 6.64 30.41 -6.44
N PHE A 153 6.51 29.18 -5.90
CA PHE A 153 5.27 28.60 -5.39
C PHE A 153 5.50 27.37 -4.50
N ASP A 154 4.47 26.99 -3.75
CA ASP A 154 4.57 25.90 -2.76
C ASP A 154 4.15 24.52 -3.31
N TRP A 155 4.73 23.45 -2.73
CA TRP A 155 4.20 22.09 -2.84
C TRP A 155 2.83 21.99 -2.16
N GLN A 156 1.93 21.17 -2.68
CA GLN A 156 0.59 20.98 -2.13
C GLN A 156 0.44 19.59 -1.53
N LEU A 157 -0.13 19.51 -0.32
CA LEU A 157 -0.49 18.25 0.34
C LEU A 157 -1.89 17.83 -0.12
N THR A 158 -2.08 16.58 -0.54
CA THR A 158 -3.38 16.05 -0.96
C THR A 158 -3.54 14.58 -0.59
N ALA A 159 -4.78 14.16 -0.34
CA ALA A 159 -5.17 12.76 -0.27
C ALA A 159 -5.91 12.27 -1.54
N ALA A 160 -6.24 13.19 -2.46
CA ALA A 160 -6.92 12.91 -3.72
C ALA A 160 -5.96 13.00 -4.91
N GLY A 161 -6.37 12.49 -6.08
CA GLY A 161 -5.64 12.70 -7.33
C GLY A 161 -5.54 14.19 -7.71
N THR A 162 -4.50 14.54 -8.47
CA THR A 162 -4.21 15.94 -8.81
C THR A 162 -5.32 16.57 -9.69
N PRO A 163 -5.59 17.89 -9.56
CA PRO A 163 -6.63 18.59 -10.34
C PRO A 163 -6.47 18.54 -11.88
N SER A 164 -5.25 18.34 -12.39
CA SER A 164 -4.91 18.38 -13.81
C SER A 164 -5.03 17.00 -14.51
N PHE A 165 -5.26 17.01 -15.83
CA PHE A 165 -5.61 15.80 -16.60
C PHE A 165 -4.38 15.09 -17.21
N LEU A 166 -4.24 13.78 -16.97
CA LEU A 166 -3.09 12.92 -17.39
C LEU A 166 -1.76 13.25 -16.71
N THR A 167 -1.84 13.62 -15.45
CA THR A 167 -0.72 14.06 -14.62
C THR A 167 -0.93 13.58 -13.20
N GLY A 168 0.15 13.60 -12.42
CA GLY A 168 0.11 13.28 -10.99
C GLY A 168 -0.25 11.82 -10.67
N PRO A 169 0.00 11.36 -9.44
CA PRO A 169 -0.43 10.05 -8.98
C PRO A 169 -1.94 10.07 -8.66
N SER A 170 -2.61 8.93 -8.82
CA SER A 170 -4.05 8.80 -8.49
C SER A 170 -4.31 8.55 -7.01
N THR A 171 -3.30 8.10 -6.28
CA THR A 171 -3.31 7.66 -4.88
C THR A 171 -1.94 7.92 -4.26
N ASP A 172 -1.89 8.03 -2.95
CA ASP A 172 -0.62 8.03 -2.20
C ASP A 172 0.16 6.71 -2.39
N HIS A 173 1.43 6.70 -2.03
CA HIS A 173 2.26 5.50 -2.06
C HIS A 173 2.11 4.68 -0.77
N THR A 174 2.02 5.33 0.39
CA THR A 174 2.03 4.71 1.73
C THR A 174 0.94 3.65 1.92
N PHE A 175 -0.30 3.98 1.56
CA PHE A 175 -1.48 3.13 1.65
C PHE A 175 -2.01 2.67 0.29
N GLY A 176 -1.53 3.27 -0.80
CA GLY A 176 -1.93 2.92 -2.16
C GLY A 176 -3.41 3.20 -2.46
N ASN A 177 -4.05 4.12 -1.73
CA ASN A 177 -5.48 4.40 -1.89
C ASN A 177 -5.78 5.91 -1.74
N GLY A 178 -7.07 6.30 -1.70
CA GLY A 178 -7.46 7.72 -1.62
C GLY A 178 -7.48 8.30 -0.20
N SER A 179 -7.02 7.53 0.80
CA SER A 179 -7.04 7.92 2.22
C SER A 179 -5.68 8.41 2.71
N GLY A 180 -4.60 8.08 2.01
CA GLY A 180 -3.25 8.52 2.37
C GLY A 180 -2.86 9.82 1.71
N TYR A 181 -1.83 10.46 2.23
CA TYR A 181 -1.41 11.80 1.84
C TYR A 181 -0.06 11.77 1.17
N TYR A 182 0.11 12.63 0.16
CA TYR A 182 1.39 12.87 -0.50
C TYR A 182 1.50 14.35 -0.88
N VAL A 183 2.70 14.79 -1.27
CA VAL A 183 2.90 16.16 -1.76
C VAL A 183 3.13 16.19 -3.26
N PHE A 184 2.61 17.21 -3.94
CA PHE A 184 2.79 17.40 -5.38
C PHE A 184 2.92 18.87 -5.76
N ILE A 185 3.42 19.15 -6.96
CA ILE A 185 3.32 20.46 -7.59
C ILE A 185 2.17 20.47 -8.61
N GLU A 186 1.28 21.44 -8.48
CA GLU A 186 0.24 21.71 -9.48
C GLU A 186 0.81 22.60 -10.56
N THR A 187 0.83 22.14 -11.82
CA THR A 187 1.46 22.86 -12.93
C THR A 187 0.50 23.69 -13.78
N SER A 188 -0.80 23.68 -13.46
CA SER A 188 -1.83 24.44 -14.16
C SER A 188 -1.83 25.94 -13.86
N SER A 189 -2.62 26.69 -14.63
CA SER A 189 -2.78 28.14 -14.48
C SER A 189 -3.07 28.50 -13.03
N PRO A 190 -2.34 29.46 -12.42
CA PRO A 190 -1.56 30.52 -13.06
C PRO A 190 -0.06 30.22 -13.26
N ARG A 191 0.41 28.98 -13.08
CA ARG A 191 1.84 28.65 -13.16
C ARG A 191 2.45 28.85 -14.55
N ARG A 192 3.70 29.30 -14.60
CA ARG A 192 4.46 29.57 -15.83
C ARG A 192 5.64 28.62 -15.96
N ARG A 193 6.02 28.31 -17.20
CA ARG A 193 7.18 27.46 -17.52
C ARG A 193 8.43 27.98 -16.81
N GLY A 194 9.11 27.09 -16.09
CA GLY A 194 10.35 27.39 -15.39
C GLY A 194 10.18 27.89 -13.95
N GLU A 195 8.95 28.20 -13.51
CA GLU A 195 8.67 28.44 -12.09
C GLU A 195 8.99 27.18 -11.29
N LYS A 196 9.48 27.35 -10.06
CA LYS A 196 9.91 26.26 -9.19
C LYS A 196 9.25 26.30 -7.82
N ALA A 197 9.06 25.12 -7.24
CA ALA A 197 8.63 24.92 -5.86
C ALA A 197 9.69 24.15 -5.08
N ARG A 198 9.95 24.53 -3.83
CA ARG A 198 10.99 23.90 -3.01
C ARG A 198 10.47 23.41 -1.67
N LEU A 199 10.76 22.15 -1.39
CA LEU A 199 10.52 21.52 -0.10
C LEU A 199 11.86 21.28 0.61
N VAL A 200 12.05 21.95 1.74
CA VAL A 200 13.32 22.02 2.48
C VAL A 200 13.25 21.12 3.70
N GLY A 201 14.19 20.18 3.80
CA GLY A 201 14.29 19.24 4.91
C GLY A 201 15.00 19.82 6.15
N PRO A 202 15.12 19.01 7.22
CA PRO A 202 15.78 19.43 8.44
C PRO A 202 17.28 19.69 8.25
N ASN A 203 17.87 20.44 9.19
CA ASN A 203 19.30 20.67 9.25
C ASN A 203 20.05 19.40 9.68
N PHE A 204 21.01 18.99 8.85
CA PHE A 204 21.94 17.93 9.16
C PHE A 204 23.30 18.53 9.54
N THR A 205 23.83 18.11 10.68
CA THR A 205 25.21 18.43 11.08
C THR A 205 26.19 17.52 10.36
N PRO A 206 27.48 17.95 10.25
CA PRO A 206 28.55 17.10 9.75
C PRO A 206 28.55 15.75 10.46
N SER A 207 28.73 14.67 9.71
CA SER A 207 28.85 13.30 10.22
C SER A 207 30.07 12.64 9.60
N SER A 208 30.70 11.72 10.32
CA SER A 208 31.73 10.83 9.77
C SER A 208 31.14 9.74 8.85
N THR A 209 29.81 9.56 8.88
CA THR A 209 29.06 8.62 8.03
C THR A 209 28.40 9.34 6.86
N VAL A 210 28.51 8.75 5.66
CA VAL A 210 27.78 9.18 4.45
C VAL A 210 26.29 8.90 4.67
N ARG A 211 25.44 9.86 4.29
CA ARG A 211 23.98 9.67 4.34
C ARG A 211 23.43 9.37 2.96
N CYS A 212 22.43 8.50 2.91
CA CYS A 212 21.64 8.23 1.72
C CYS A 212 20.20 8.70 1.94
N LEU A 213 19.77 9.63 1.08
CA LEU A 213 18.37 10.02 0.95
C LEU A 213 17.66 8.98 0.07
N GLN A 214 16.50 8.52 0.51
CA GLN A 214 15.61 7.59 -0.17
C GLN A 214 14.21 8.20 -0.20
N PHE A 215 13.48 8.06 -1.31
CA PHE A 215 12.16 8.64 -1.48
C PHE A 215 11.41 7.97 -2.60
N TRP A 216 10.09 8.09 -2.60
CA TRP A 216 9.25 7.75 -3.73
C TRP A 216 8.86 9.03 -4.49
N TYR A 217 8.86 8.96 -5.80
CA TYR A 217 8.48 10.06 -6.67
C TYR A 217 7.53 9.59 -7.77
N HIS A 218 6.65 10.48 -8.22
CA HIS A 218 5.80 10.28 -9.38
C HIS A 218 5.98 11.45 -10.33
N MET A 219 6.43 11.19 -11.56
CA MET A 219 6.66 12.20 -12.59
C MET A 219 5.96 11.75 -13.87
N TYR A 220 4.76 12.25 -14.13
CA TYR A 220 3.96 11.80 -15.26
C TYR A 220 3.28 12.96 -15.97
N GLY A 221 3.49 13.01 -17.29
CA GLY A 221 2.87 14.02 -18.15
C GLY A 221 3.77 14.49 -19.31
N GLN A 222 3.17 14.96 -20.39
CA GLN A 222 3.88 15.34 -21.62
C GLN A 222 4.81 16.53 -21.42
N SER A 223 4.47 17.42 -20.49
CA SER A 223 5.23 18.62 -20.18
C SER A 223 5.74 18.60 -18.75
N THR A 224 5.98 17.42 -18.16
CA THR A 224 6.61 17.31 -16.83
C THR A 224 7.94 18.05 -16.86
N GLY A 225 8.15 18.95 -15.90
CA GLY A 225 9.42 19.65 -15.76
C GLY A 225 10.49 18.76 -15.13
N SER A 226 11.25 19.30 -14.19
CA SER A 226 12.35 18.57 -13.54
C SER A 226 12.13 18.42 -12.05
N LEU A 227 12.46 17.24 -11.53
CA LEU A 227 12.64 17.02 -10.10
C LEU A 227 14.14 16.96 -9.80
N ARG A 228 14.60 17.81 -8.89
CA ARG A 228 15.99 17.86 -8.44
C ARG A 228 16.08 17.71 -6.93
N VAL A 229 17.13 17.04 -6.48
CA VAL A 229 17.53 16.99 -5.08
C VAL A 229 18.83 17.77 -4.93
N PHE A 230 18.87 18.71 -4.00
CA PHE A 230 20.06 19.46 -3.64
C PHE A 230 20.54 19.11 -2.23
N ALA A 231 21.85 19.20 -2.02
CA ALA A 231 22.41 19.54 -0.72
C ALA A 231 22.62 21.05 -0.67
N LYS A 232 22.04 21.74 0.32
CA LYS A 232 22.14 23.20 0.52
C LYS A 232 22.77 23.53 1.86
N TRP A 233 23.77 24.41 1.89
CA TRP A 233 24.56 24.76 3.09
C TRP A 233 24.57 26.27 3.41
N GLY A 234 23.80 27.07 2.68
CA GLY A 234 23.70 28.52 2.89
C GLY A 234 22.61 29.16 2.05
N ALA A 235 22.44 30.48 2.19
CA ALA A 235 21.48 31.27 1.43
C ALA A 235 21.94 31.48 -0.02
N GLY A 236 20.99 31.52 -0.95
CA GLY A 236 21.22 31.73 -2.36
C GLY A 236 21.71 30.49 -3.13
N ASN A 237 21.76 30.64 -4.46
CA ASN A 237 22.06 29.55 -5.39
C ASN A 237 23.52 29.10 -5.38
N ASN A 238 24.45 29.91 -4.86
CA ASN A 238 25.88 29.58 -4.78
C ASN A 238 26.22 28.65 -3.61
N SER A 239 25.26 28.37 -2.72
CA SER A 239 25.45 27.55 -1.52
C SER A 239 24.65 26.25 -1.58
N GLN A 240 24.60 25.62 -2.76
CA GLN A 240 23.98 24.32 -2.98
C GLN A 240 24.62 23.54 -4.12
N SER A 241 24.48 22.21 -4.09
CA SER A 241 24.92 21.29 -5.15
C SER A 241 23.80 20.31 -5.47
N VAL A 242 23.54 20.11 -6.76
CA VAL A 242 22.61 19.06 -7.23
C VAL A 242 23.22 17.70 -6.89
N LEU A 243 22.41 16.79 -6.36
CA LEU A 243 22.80 15.41 -6.07
C LEU A 243 22.13 14.43 -7.04
N TRP A 244 20.86 14.70 -7.36
CA TRP A 244 19.98 13.84 -8.15
C TRP A 244 19.09 14.72 -9.03
N SER A 245 18.92 14.36 -10.29
CA SER A 245 18.07 15.14 -11.20
C SER A 245 17.42 14.25 -12.25
N LEU A 246 16.10 14.33 -12.37
CA LEU A 246 15.34 13.79 -13.50
C LEU A 246 14.51 14.90 -14.15
N SER A 247 14.21 14.73 -15.43
CA SER A 247 13.38 15.67 -16.19
C SER A 247 12.47 14.92 -17.15
N GLY A 248 11.30 15.50 -17.43
CA GLY A 248 10.30 14.88 -18.28
C GLY A 248 9.57 13.72 -17.61
N SER A 249 8.63 13.13 -18.35
CA SER A 249 7.82 12.01 -17.87
C SER A 249 8.68 10.79 -17.56
N GLN A 250 8.55 10.28 -16.33
CA GLN A 250 9.15 9.01 -15.91
C GLN A 250 8.14 7.86 -16.00
N GLY A 251 6.85 8.13 -16.26
CA GLY A 251 5.80 7.13 -16.35
C GLY A 251 4.81 7.22 -15.19
N ASN A 252 3.62 6.63 -15.36
CA ASN A 252 2.50 6.75 -14.43
C ASN A 252 2.55 5.67 -13.33
N GLN A 253 3.63 5.67 -12.57
CA GLN A 253 3.89 4.77 -11.45
C GLN A 253 4.71 5.52 -10.42
N TRP A 254 4.48 5.24 -9.14
CA TRP A 254 5.42 5.63 -8.09
C TRP A 254 6.76 4.93 -8.35
N LYS A 255 7.85 5.69 -8.27
CA LYS A 255 9.20 5.22 -8.52
C LYS A 255 10.10 5.53 -7.36
N PHE A 256 11.01 4.61 -7.08
CA PHE A 256 11.99 4.76 -6.02
C PHE A 256 13.22 5.56 -6.49
N GLY A 257 13.54 6.60 -5.73
CA GLY A 257 14.74 7.43 -5.88
C GLY A 257 15.66 7.28 -4.68
N ARG A 258 16.98 7.26 -4.91
CA ARG A 258 17.95 7.39 -3.82
C ARG A 258 19.23 8.06 -4.26
N VAL A 259 19.89 8.76 -3.34
CA VAL A 259 21.18 9.41 -3.59
C VAL A 259 21.98 9.61 -2.31
N SER A 260 23.30 9.44 -2.40
CA SER A 260 24.21 9.75 -1.29
C SER A 260 24.62 11.22 -1.28
N VAL A 261 24.87 11.75 -0.10
CA VAL A 261 25.54 13.04 0.08
C VAL A 261 26.79 12.85 0.92
N SER A 262 27.91 13.38 0.42
CA SER A 262 29.16 13.45 1.16
C SER A 262 29.51 14.92 1.35
N ARG A 263 29.21 15.47 2.54
CA ARG A 263 29.56 16.84 2.93
C ARG A 263 30.02 16.87 4.39
N ASN A 264 31.06 17.66 4.62
CA ASN A 264 31.66 17.89 5.93
C ASN A 264 31.14 19.16 6.62
N ASP A 265 30.27 19.93 5.95
CA ASP A 265 29.61 21.12 6.49
C ASP A 265 28.15 20.79 6.84
N ALA A 266 27.50 21.64 7.64
CA ALA A 266 26.07 21.51 7.87
C ALA A 266 25.28 21.74 6.56
N TYR A 267 24.27 20.92 6.31
CA TYR A 267 23.47 21.02 5.08
C TYR A 267 22.01 20.60 5.30
N ARG A 268 21.17 20.89 4.32
CA ARG A 268 19.78 20.42 4.19
C ARG A 268 19.59 19.73 2.85
N PHE A 269 18.71 18.73 2.81
CA PHE A 269 18.16 18.26 1.54
C PHE A 269 17.06 19.22 1.07
N VAL A 270 17.04 19.51 -0.22
CA VAL A 270 15.97 20.29 -0.85
C VAL A 270 15.45 19.53 -2.06
N PHE A 271 14.15 19.25 -2.08
CA PHE A 271 13.45 18.82 -3.29
C PHE A 271 12.97 20.04 -4.05
N GLU A 272 13.35 20.17 -5.32
CA GLU A 272 12.92 21.23 -6.21
C GLU A 272 12.16 20.63 -7.38
N GLY A 273 10.89 20.99 -7.52
CA GLY A 273 10.07 20.66 -8.68
C GLY A 273 9.94 21.88 -9.57
N THR A 274 10.21 21.75 -10.87
CA THR A 274 10.05 22.85 -11.84
C THR A 274 8.86 22.59 -12.77
N VAL A 275 8.14 23.65 -13.11
CA VAL A 275 7.04 23.62 -14.07
C VAL A 275 7.62 23.47 -15.47
N GLY A 276 7.19 22.44 -16.20
CA GLY A 276 7.64 22.25 -17.58
C GLY A 276 6.90 23.15 -18.57
N SER A 277 6.79 22.73 -19.83
CA SER A 277 6.30 23.58 -20.91
C SER A 277 4.79 23.82 -20.94
N SER A 278 4.01 23.13 -20.11
CA SER A 278 2.54 23.21 -20.02
C SER A 278 2.04 22.60 -18.69
N TYR A 279 0.73 22.67 -18.44
CA TYR A 279 0.03 22.15 -17.27
C TYR A 279 -0.12 20.62 -17.23
N THR A 280 0.37 19.92 -18.25
CA THR A 280 0.23 18.46 -18.38
C THR A 280 1.47 17.73 -17.86
N GLY A 281 2.01 18.12 -16.69
CA GLY A 281 3.03 17.31 -16.03
C GLY A 281 3.31 17.64 -14.56
N ASP A 282 2.58 17.00 -13.65
CA ASP A 282 2.80 17.12 -12.21
C ASP A 282 3.96 16.23 -11.72
N ILE A 283 4.54 16.66 -10.61
CA ILE A 283 5.59 15.94 -9.89
C ILE A 283 5.10 15.75 -8.46
N ALA A 284 5.15 14.51 -7.96
CA ALA A 284 4.79 14.19 -6.58
C ALA A 284 5.91 13.44 -5.85
N LEU A 285 5.90 13.54 -4.52
CA LEU A 285 6.82 12.90 -3.60
C LEU A 285 6.04 12.21 -2.47
N ASP A 286 6.55 11.07 -2.04
CA ASP A 286 6.03 10.34 -0.88
C ASP A 286 7.16 9.52 -0.21
N ASP A 287 6.92 9.04 1.01
CA ASP A 287 7.78 8.07 1.72
C ASP A 287 9.28 8.41 1.72
N ILE A 288 9.61 9.62 2.19
CA ILE A 288 10.98 10.08 2.32
C ILE A 288 11.64 9.41 3.53
N GLN A 289 12.88 8.95 3.36
CA GLN A 289 13.71 8.35 4.41
C GLN A 289 15.18 8.74 4.25
N ILE A 290 15.90 8.88 5.36
CA ILE A 290 17.35 9.11 5.35
C ILE A 290 18.03 8.00 6.15
N VAL A 291 19.00 7.33 5.56
CA VAL A 291 19.78 6.27 6.23
C VAL A 291 21.25 6.67 6.34
N GLU A 292 21.87 6.37 7.48
CA GLU A 292 23.28 6.66 7.79
C GLU A 292 24.22 5.62 7.15
N GLN A 293 24.09 5.44 5.84
CA GLN A 293 24.97 4.61 5.01
C GLN A 293 25.04 5.17 3.60
N ALA A 294 26.15 4.92 2.89
CA ALA A 294 26.25 5.22 1.47
C ALA A 294 25.33 4.31 0.64
N CYS A 295 24.85 4.83 -0.48
CA CYS A 295 24.07 4.11 -1.48
C CYS A 295 24.42 4.56 -2.91
N SER A 296 24.24 3.67 -3.88
CA SER A 296 24.31 4.03 -5.30
C SER A 296 23.11 4.88 -5.70
N ILE A 297 23.30 5.80 -6.64
CA ILE A 297 22.22 6.63 -7.14
C ILE A 297 21.20 5.79 -7.93
N LEU A 298 19.91 5.91 -7.60
CA LEU A 298 18.82 5.31 -8.36
C LEU A 298 17.74 6.33 -8.72
N PRO A 299 17.15 6.24 -9.92
CA PRO A 299 17.65 5.45 -11.05
C PRO A 299 19.02 5.98 -11.50
N VAL A 300 19.81 5.14 -12.18
CA VAL A 300 21.16 5.53 -12.65
C VAL A 300 21.11 6.76 -13.58
N THR A 301 20.00 6.91 -14.32
CA THR A 301 19.72 8.06 -15.19
C THR A 301 19.58 9.38 -14.46
N ALA A 302 19.45 9.37 -13.12
CA ALA A 302 19.39 10.58 -12.31
C ALA A 302 20.77 11.16 -11.96
N ASN A 303 21.85 10.48 -12.37
CA ASN A 303 23.21 10.91 -12.14
C ASN A 303 23.62 12.07 -13.06
N ILE A 304 24.01 13.19 -12.45
CA ILE A 304 24.44 14.41 -13.13
C ILE A 304 25.89 14.36 -13.63
N ASN A 305 26.72 13.46 -13.09
CA ASN A 305 28.11 13.23 -13.49
C ASN A 305 28.31 11.74 -13.83
N PRO A 306 28.01 11.32 -15.06
CA PRO A 306 28.18 9.93 -15.49
C PRO A 306 29.67 9.64 -15.74
N THR A 307 30.46 9.51 -14.68
CA THR A 307 31.86 9.08 -14.77
C THR A 307 32.03 7.72 -14.11
N SER A 308 32.46 6.74 -14.91
CA SER A 308 32.67 5.32 -14.64
C SER A 308 31.42 4.45 -14.46
N LEU A 309 31.23 3.49 -15.38
CA LEU A 309 30.39 2.32 -15.18
C LEU A 309 31.05 1.42 -14.11
N PRO A 310 30.41 1.12 -12.99
CA PRO A 310 30.72 -0.07 -12.22
C PRO A 310 29.88 -1.21 -12.80
N THR A 311 30.54 -2.12 -13.52
CA THR A 311 29.99 -3.44 -13.82
C THR A 311 29.81 -4.17 -12.48
N THR A 312 28.57 -4.33 -12.02
CA THR A 312 28.23 -5.18 -10.86
C THR A 312 26.89 -5.88 -11.08
N PRO A 313 26.70 -7.03 -10.41
CA PRO A 313 26.02 -8.20 -10.95
C PRO A 313 24.52 -8.01 -11.04
N VAL A 314 23.94 -8.75 -11.98
CA VAL A 314 22.50 -8.92 -12.19
C VAL A 314 21.85 -9.30 -10.85
N VAL A 315 21.27 -8.31 -10.18
CA VAL A 315 20.26 -8.55 -9.16
C VAL A 315 18.99 -8.89 -9.94
N SER A 316 18.61 -10.16 -9.88
CA SER A 316 17.37 -10.66 -10.44
C SER A 316 16.19 -9.91 -9.83
N THR A 317 15.54 -9.09 -10.64
CA THR A 317 14.14 -8.71 -10.45
C THR A 317 13.30 -9.95 -10.15
N PRO A 318 12.29 -9.90 -9.25
CA PRO A 318 11.31 -10.97 -9.16
C PRO A 318 10.73 -11.17 -10.54
N GLN A 319 10.97 -12.35 -11.08
CA GLN A 319 10.53 -12.76 -12.40
C GLN A 319 9.00 -12.64 -12.46
N PRO A 320 8.40 -12.23 -13.60
CA PRO A 320 7.00 -12.52 -13.87
C PRO A 320 6.77 -14.01 -13.59
N ILE A 321 5.79 -14.34 -12.75
CA ILE A 321 5.46 -15.73 -12.38
C ILE A 321 5.50 -16.59 -13.66
N PRO A 322 6.35 -17.64 -13.73
CA PRO A 322 6.44 -18.48 -14.91
C PRO A 322 5.05 -19.04 -15.27
N PRO A 323 4.72 -19.22 -16.56
CA PRO A 323 3.50 -19.91 -16.98
C PRO A 323 3.60 -21.41 -16.63
N GLY A 324 3.41 -21.73 -15.35
CA GLY A 324 3.29 -23.09 -14.85
C GLY A 324 1.87 -23.61 -15.07
N LYS A 325 1.71 -24.94 -15.15
CA LYS A 325 0.41 -25.63 -15.32
C LYS A 325 -0.67 -25.16 -14.33
N PHE A 326 -0.26 -24.71 -13.14
CA PHE A 326 -1.12 -24.29 -12.04
C PHE A 326 -1.17 -22.78 -11.82
N SER A 327 -0.33 -22.01 -12.53
CA SER A 327 -0.22 -20.57 -12.34
C SER A 327 -1.47 -19.85 -12.87
N CYS A 328 -2.06 -18.96 -12.07
CA CYS A 328 -3.18 -18.14 -12.51
C CYS A 328 -3.22 -16.79 -11.79
N ASN A 329 -3.05 -15.72 -12.54
CA ASN A 329 -3.16 -14.34 -12.08
C ASN A 329 -4.40 -13.62 -12.65
N PHE A 330 -5.32 -14.38 -13.26
CA PHE A 330 -6.61 -13.92 -13.79
C PHE A 330 -6.60 -12.79 -14.85
N GLU A 331 -5.44 -12.28 -15.27
CA GLU A 331 -5.32 -11.14 -16.21
C GLU A 331 -5.72 -11.48 -17.64
N VAL A 332 -5.48 -12.71 -18.10
CA VAL A 332 -5.71 -13.12 -19.49
C VAL A 332 -6.93 -14.03 -19.56
N SER A 333 -8.10 -13.50 -19.92
CA SER A 333 -9.30 -14.32 -20.13
C SER A 333 -9.35 -14.88 -21.55
N THR A 334 -9.46 -16.19 -21.69
CA THR A 334 -10.17 -16.80 -22.82
C THR A 334 -11.18 -17.81 -22.29
N GLY A 335 -12.40 -17.35 -21.98
CA GLY A 335 -13.56 -18.22 -21.76
C GLY A 335 -13.73 -18.84 -20.36
N PRO A 336 -14.65 -19.81 -20.21
CA PRO A 336 -15.15 -20.34 -18.93
C PRO A 336 -14.11 -21.12 -18.08
N THR A 337 -12.85 -21.15 -18.52
CA THR A 337 -11.69 -21.70 -17.78
C THR A 337 -10.65 -20.60 -17.64
N ALA A 338 -10.73 -19.82 -16.56
CA ALA A 338 -9.74 -18.83 -16.20
C ALA A 338 -8.45 -19.56 -15.78
N CYS A 339 -7.44 -19.56 -16.66
CA CYS A 339 -6.30 -20.48 -16.58
C CYS A 339 -6.80 -21.95 -16.57
N LYS A 340 -5.94 -22.97 -16.53
CA LYS A 340 -6.39 -24.39 -16.65
C LYS A 340 -7.26 -24.89 -15.47
N TRP A 341 -7.68 -24.00 -14.57
CA TRP A 341 -8.57 -24.25 -13.47
C TRP A 341 -10.04 -24.25 -13.93
N THR A 342 -10.89 -24.98 -13.22
CA THR A 342 -12.29 -25.18 -13.59
C THR A 342 -13.21 -24.89 -12.39
N GLN A 343 -14.34 -24.25 -12.63
CA GLN A 343 -15.42 -24.14 -11.63
C GLN A 343 -16.01 -25.53 -11.36
N ASP A 344 -16.34 -25.83 -10.10
CA ASP A 344 -17.07 -27.04 -9.76
C ASP A 344 -18.55 -26.87 -10.14
N SER A 345 -19.11 -27.78 -10.93
CA SER A 345 -20.54 -27.73 -11.26
C SER A 345 -21.45 -28.32 -10.19
N SER A 346 -20.88 -28.91 -9.13
CA SER A 346 -21.63 -29.55 -8.03
C SER A 346 -21.81 -28.66 -6.80
N ASP A 347 -21.26 -27.45 -6.81
CA ASP A 347 -21.42 -26.47 -5.74
C ASP A 347 -22.67 -25.60 -5.93
N HIS A 348 -22.84 -24.58 -5.08
CA HIS A 348 -24.04 -23.75 -5.09
C HIS A 348 -23.93 -22.60 -6.10
N PHE A 349 -22.72 -22.09 -6.36
CA PHE A 349 -22.44 -21.00 -7.29
C PHE A 349 -20.95 -20.91 -7.63
N ASN A 350 -20.61 -20.13 -8.66
CA ASN A 350 -19.24 -20.03 -9.15
C ASN A 350 -18.48 -18.83 -8.60
N TRP A 351 -17.14 -18.96 -8.56
CA TRP A 351 -16.24 -17.81 -8.44
C TRP A 351 -16.44 -16.86 -9.62
N THR A 352 -16.57 -15.58 -9.35
CA THR A 352 -16.79 -14.55 -10.35
C THR A 352 -15.50 -13.80 -10.59
N ARG A 353 -15.07 -13.72 -11.86
CA ARG A 353 -13.94 -12.89 -12.27
C ARG A 353 -14.37 -11.43 -12.29
N HIS A 354 -13.65 -10.57 -11.59
CA HIS A 354 -14.08 -9.20 -11.34
C HIS A 354 -12.94 -8.19 -11.38
N GLN A 355 -13.31 -6.92 -11.52
CA GLN A 355 -12.42 -5.77 -11.63
C GLN A 355 -12.89 -4.62 -10.75
N GLY A 356 -12.02 -4.20 -9.83
CA GLY A 356 -12.32 -3.17 -8.86
C GLY A 356 -13.42 -3.55 -7.87
N HIS A 357 -13.89 -2.58 -7.07
CA HIS A 357 -14.90 -2.78 -6.02
C HIS A 357 -16.02 -3.78 -6.38
N THR A 358 -16.34 -4.66 -5.44
CA THR A 358 -17.47 -5.59 -5.50
C THR A 358 -18.80 -4.84 -5.39
N ALA A 359 -19.92 -5.54 -5.58
CA ALA A 359 -21.25 -4.92 -5.63
C ALA A 359 -21.73 -4.37 -4.26
N SER A 360 -21.23 -4.93 -3.16
CA SER A 360 -21.51 -4.48 -1.80
C SER A 360 -20.57 -3.37 -1.34
N SER A 361 -21.11 -2.42 -0.58
CA SER A 361 -20.35 -1.33 0.02
C SER A 361 -19.50 -1.82 1.19
N ASP A 362 -18.28 -1.29 1.32
CA ASP A 362 -17.34 -1.58 2.42
C ASP A 362 -16.97 -3.08 2.55
N THR A 363 -16.92 -3.79 1.43
CA THR A 363 -16.50 -5.19 1.36
C THR A 363 -15.63 -5.46 0.13
N GLY A 364 -14.86 -6.54 0.18
CA GLY A 364 -14.05 -7.00 -0.95
C GLY A 364 -12.91 -6.05 -1.34
N PRO A 365 -12.05 -6.48 -2.27
CA PRO A 365 -10.91 -5.66 -2.67
C PRO A 365 -11.32 -4.60 -3.70
N THR A 366 -10.64 -3.44 -3.66
CA THR A 366 -10.88 -2.33 -4.59
C THR A 366 -9.98 -2.40 -5.82
N THR A 367 -8.96 -3.25 -5.79
CA THR A 367 -7.97 -3.56 -6.84
C THR A 367 -7.53 -5.03 -6.74
N ASP A 368 -7.03 -5.62 -7.82
CA ASP A 368 -6.37 -6.93 -7.79
C ASP A 368 -5.04 -6.88 -7.03
N HIS A 369 -4.51 -8.06 -6.69
CA HIS A 369 -3.20 -8.17 -6.04
C HIS A 369 -2.05 -8.11 -7.06
N THR A 370 -2.22 -8.71 -8.24
CA THR A 370 -1.14 -8.87 -9.22
C THR A 370 -0.49 -7.53 -9.60
N LYS A 371 -1.28 -6.45 -9.72
CA LYS A 371 -0.78 -5.18 -10.26
C LYS A 371 -1.33 -3.90 -9.63
N GLY A 372 -2.40 -3.95 -8.84
CA GLY A 372 -3.08 -2.76 -8.31
C GLY A 372 -3.81 -1.91 -9.38
N VAL A 373 -3.39 -1.96 -10.65
CA VAL A 373 -4.05 -1.47 -11.87
C VAL A 373 -3.57 -2.31 -13.07
N GLY A 374 -4.46 -2.74 -13.96
CA GLY A 374 -4.20 -3.81 -14.95
C GLY A 374 -3.20 -3.47 -16.07
N LEU A 375 -2.85 -4.48 -16.89
CA LEU A 375 -1.91 -4.34 -18.01
C LEU A 375 -2.56 -3.88 -19.32
N LEU A 376 -1.92 -2.93 -19.99
CA LEU A 376 -1.99 -2.84 -21.46
C LEU A 376 -0.97 -3.83 -22.05
N ALA A 377 -1.38 -4.72 -22.97
CA ALA A 377 -0.42 -5.56 -23.69
C ALA A 377 0.57 -4.70 -24.51
N ASN A 378 0.12 -3.52 -24.93
CA ASN A 378 0.91 -2.44 -25.53
C ASN A 378 0.07 -1.14 -25.45
N LYS A 379 0.71 0.03 -25.27
CA LYS A 379 0.08 1.37 -25.26
C LYS A 379 -0.89 1.64 -26.42
N ASN A 380 -0.73 0.93 -27.54
CA ASN A 380 -1.53 1.08 -28.75
C ASN A 380 -2.46 -0.10 -29.06
N HIS A 381 -2.44 -1.21 -28.32
CA HIS A 381 -3.16 -2.43 -28.73
C HIS A 381 -4.20 -2.93 -27.72
N GLY A 382 -4.31 -2.32 -26.53
CA GLY A 382 -5.21 -2.81 -25.47
C GLY A 382 -4.77 -4.20 -24.96
N PRO A 383 -5.67 -4.98 -24.32
CA PRO A 383 -7.03 -4.62 -23.96
C PRO A 383 -7.07 -3.45 -22.96
N GLY A 384 -8.04 -2.54 -23.09
CA GLY A 384 -8.21 -1.41 -22.18
C GLY A 384 -9.37 -0.50 -22.60
N SER A 385 -9.74 0.48 -21.76
CA SER A 385 -10.68 1.52 -22.21
C SER A 385 -9.96 2.47 -23.17
N ILE A 386 -10.68 2.97 -24.18
CA ILE A 386 -10.14 4.00 -25.08
C ILE A 386 -10.61 5.35 -24.55
N GLN A 387 -9.69 6.18 -24.08
CA GLN A 387 -9.97 7.49 -23.50
C GLN A 387 -9.74 8.60 -24.53
N HIS A 388 -10.73 9.45 -24.73
CA HIS A 388 -10.61 10.72 -25.44
C HIS A 388 -9.86 11.76 -24.60
N ARG A 389 -9.15 12.69 -25.24
CA ARG A 389 -8.43 13.78 -24.54
C ARG A 389 -9.25 14.61 -23.57
N GLY A 390 -10.58 14.66 -23.73
CA GLY A 390 -11.51 15.36 -22.82
C GLY A 390 -11.82 14.58 -21.54
N GLY A 391 -11.08 13.50 -21.25
CA GLY A 391 -11.22 12.67 -20.06
C GLY A 391 -12.32 11.62 -20.08
N LYS A 392 -13.09 11.59 -21.15
CA LYS A 392 -14.20 10.64 -21.34
C LYS A 392 -13.71 9.41 -22.09
N CYS A 393 -14.20 8.24 -21.73
CA CYS A 393 -13.90 7.01 -22.45
C CYS A 393 -14.96 6.69 -23.48
N ILE A 394 -14.57 5.91 -24.49
CA ILE A 394 -15.46 5.29 -25.44
C ILE A 394 -16.33 4.28 -24.69
N HIS A 395 -17.64 4.43 -24.80
CA HIS A 395 -18.65 3.53 -24.30
C HIS A 395 -19.49 3.04 -25.46
N ILE A 396 -20.04 1.83 -25.33
CA ILE A 396 -21.21 1.47 -26.11
C ILE A 396 -22.37 2.31 -25.58
N LEU A 397 -23.18 2.91 -26.45
CA LEU A 397 -24.38 3.64 -26.04
C LEU A 397 -25.27 2.69 -25.20
N LEU A 398 -25.64 3.12 -23.98
CA LEU A 398 -26.27 2.32 -22.90
C LEU A 398 -25.32 1.43 -22.07
N GLY A 399 -24.01 1.59 -22.22
CA GLY A 399 -23.00 1.11 -21.27
C GLY A 399 -22.52 -0.33 -21.43
N GLY A 400 -22.95 -1.09 -22.44
CA GLY A 400 -22.40 -2.43 -22.72
C GLY A 400 -22.65 -3.47 -21.60
N TYR A 401 -23.63 -3.23 -20.72
CA TYR A 401 -24.00 -4.14 -19.64
C TYR A 401 -24.54 -5.46 -20.16
N THR A 402 -25.34 -5.41 -21.21
CA THR A 402 -25.84 -6.55 -22.00
C THR A 402 -25.17 -6.57 -23.36
N ARG A 403 -25.30 -7.70 -24.08
CA ARG A 403 -24.77 -7.82 -25.45
C ARG A 403 -25.46 -6.79 -26.35
N PRO A 404 -24.72 -5.88 -27.00
CA PRO A 404 -25.27 -4.85 -27.89
C PRO A 404 -25.91 -5.44 -29.15
N LYS A 405 -26.86 -4.71 -29.74
CA LYS A 405 -27.36 -5.00 -31.09
C LYS A 405 -26.32 -4.58 -32.14
N ASP A 406 -26.36 -5.20 -33.31
CA ASP A 406 -25.49 -4.80 -34.43
C ASP A 406 -25.76 -3.35 -34.84
N GLY A 407 -24.68 -2.58 -35.01
CA GLY A 407 -24.75 -1.15 -35.28
C GLY A 407 -25.02 -0.28 -34.04
N GLN A 408 -24.97 -0.85 -32.82
CA GLN A 408 -25.12 -0.04 -31.61
C GLN A 408 -24.00 1.04 -31.57
N PRO A 409 -24.36 2.34 -31.49
CA PRO A 409 -23.38 3.41 -31.58
C PRO A 409 -22.39 3.42 -30.41
N LEU A 410 -21.18 3.87 -30.68
CA LEU A 410 -20.21 4.25 -29.66
C LEU A 410 -20.36 5.73 -29.31
N VAL A 411 -20.18 6.05 -28.03
CA VAL A 411 -20.24 7.40 -27.48
C VAL A 411 -19.04 7.68 -26.60
N VAL A 412 -18.78 8.96 -26.32
CA VAL A 412 -17.89 9.36 -25.21
C VAL A 412 -18.71 9.58 -23.94
N TYR A 413 -18.24 9.03 -22.83
CA TYR A 413 -18.89 9.16 -21.53
C TYR A 413 -17.87 9.16 -20.38
N ARG A 414 -18.21 9.78 -19.24
CA ARG A 414 -17.35 9.77 -18.03
C ARG A 414 -17.21 8.35 -17.46
N GLY A 415 -16.00 7.99 -17.05
CA GLY A 415 -15.71 6.69 -16.45
C GLY A 415 -14.97 5.76 -17.41
N CYS A 416 -13.87 5.21 -16.93
CA CYS A 416 -12.91 4.38 -17.66
C CYS A 416 -12.52 3.17 -16.81
N GLY A 417 -11.86 2.19 -17.42
CA GLY A 417 -11.19 1.11 -16.68
C GLY A 417 -12.13 0.01 -16.14
N GLN A 418 -13.32 -0.11 -16.71
CA GLN A 418 -14.28 -1.19 -16.43
C GLN A 418 -14.28 -2.18 -17.61
N GLY A 419 -14.32 -3.49 -17.34
CA GLY A 419 -14.30 -4.52 -18.38
C GLY A 419 -15.46 -4.45 -19.39
N ARG A 420 -16.60 -3.85 -19.02
CA ARG A 420 -17.72 -3.58 -19.96
C ARG A 420 -17.45 -2.45 -20.97
N LEU A 421 -16.31 -1.77 -20.82
CA LEU A 421 -15.85 -0.63 -21.61
C LEU A 421 -14.48 -0.90 -22.24
N GLU A 422 -14.12 -2.19 -22.34
CA GLU A 422 -12.80 -2.62 -22.75
C GLU A 422 -12.79 -2.94 -24.26
N PHE A 423 -11.77 -2.41 -24.92
CA PHE A 423 -11.53 -2.60 -26.34
C PHE A 423 -10.11 -3.13 -26.53
N GLN A 424 -9.89 -3.84 -27.63
CA GLN A 424 -8.59 -4.35 -28.02
C GLN A 424 -8.38 -4.09 -29.51
N LEU A 425 -7.23 -3.51 -29.86
CA LEU A 425 -6.79 -3.38 -31.24
C LEU A 425 -5.79 -4.51 -31.51
N PHE A 426 -6.19 -5.50 -32.29
CA PHE A 426 -5.34 -6.63 -32.65
C PHE A 426 -4.26 -6.22 -33.66
N THR A 427 -3.18 -6.99 -33.73
CA THR A 427 -2.05 -6.75 -34.66
C THR A 427 -2.45 -6.80 -36.13
N ASN A 428 -3.53 -7.50 -36.45
CA ASN A 428 -4.13 -7.53 -37.80
C ASN A 428 -4.92 -6.25 -38.15
N GLY A 429 -5.06 -5.31 -37.21
CA GLY A 429 -5.78 -4.05 -37.36
C GLY A 429 -7.25 -4.11 -36.94
N THR A 430 -7.77 -5.25 -36.50
CA THR A 430 -9.16 -5.35 -36.05
C THR A 430 -9.33 -4.71 -34.67
N LEU A 431 -10.24 -3.75 -34.53
CA LEU A 431 -10.62 -3.18 -33.24
C LEU A 431 -11.89 -3.86 -32.73
N MET A 432 -11.85 -4.40 -31.51
CA MET A 432 -12.97 -5.15 -30.94
C MET A 432 -13.30 -4.69 -29.54
N HIS A 433 -14.59 -4.75 -29.18
CA HIS A 433 -15.04 -4.73 -27.80
C HIS A 433 -14.85 -6.11 -27.18
N THR A 434 -14.03 -6.22 -26.15
CA THR A 434 -13.49 -7.51 -25.67
C THR A 434 -14.55 -8.35 -24.97
N ARG A 435 -15.39 -7.75 -24.12
CA ARG A 435 -16.42 -8.48 -23.34
C ARG A 435 -17.44 -9.23 -24.20
N HIS A 436 -17.80 -8.67 -25.36
CA HIS A 436 -18.85 -9.23 -26.23
C HIS A 436 -18.30 -9.76 -27.56
N SER A 437 -16.98 -9.71 -27.75
CA SER A 437 -16.29 -10.10 -28.99
C SER A 437 -16.90 -9.48 -30.25
N MET A 438 -17.21 -8.18 -30.22
CA MET A 438 -17.84 -7.46 -31.35
C MET A 438 -16.87 -6.47 -31.98
N CYS A 439 -16.80 -6.43 -33.30
CA CYS A 439 -15.91 -5.55 -34.04
C CYS A 439 -16.45 -4.12 -34.11
N VAL A 440 -15.54 -3.15 -34.00
CA VAL A 440 -15.85 -1.72 -34.12
C VAL A 440 -15.68 -1.30 -35.58
N LYS A 441 -16.71 -0.69 -36.16
CA LYS A 441 -16.67 -0.15 -37.53
C LYS A 441 -17.72 0.93 -37.77
N PRO A 442 -17.62 1.72 -38.86
CA PRO A 442 -18.67 2.65 -39.25
C PRO A 442 -20.02 1.97 -39.51
N ILE A 443 -21.10 2.64 -39.13
CA ILE A 443 -22.48 2.22 -39.31
C ILE A 443 -22.93 2.72 -40.69
N GLY A 444 -23.27 1.78 -41.58
CA GLY A 444 -23.69 2.08 -42.95
C GLY A 444 -22.52 2.44 -43.87
N THR A 445 -22.74 3.37 -44.80
CA THR A 445 -21.75 3.73 -45.84
C THR A 445 -20.56 4.49 -45.25
N VAL A 446 -19.34 4.06 -45.58
CA VAL A 446 -18.08 4.65 -45.09
C VAL A 446 -17.79 6.00 -45.77
N THR A 447 -18.38 7.05 -45.22
CA THR A 447 -18.23 8.45 -45.65
C THR A 447 -17.89 9.36 -44.48
N ASP A 448 -17.49 10.60 -44.76
CA ASP A 448 -17.18 11.60 -43.74
C ASP A 448 -18.41 11.85 -42.85
N GLY A 449 -18.24 11.86 -41.53
CA GLY A 449 -19.31 11.96 -40.54
C GLY A 449 -20.08 10.66 -40.25
N ALA A 450 -19.73 9.53 -40.87
CA ALA A 450 -20.39 8.26 -40.57
C ALA A 450 -20.17 7.85 -39.10
N LYS A 451 -21.25 7.48 -38.42
CA LYS A 451 -21.24 7.05 -37.01
C LYS A 451 -20.48 5.74 -36.85
N VAL A 452 -19.86 5.52 -35.71
CA VAL A 452 -19.12 4.29 -35.41
C VAL A 452 -19.87 3.48 -34.37
N GLY A 453 -19.96 2.17 -34.58
CA GLY A 453 -20.68 1.24 -33.72
C GLY A 453 -20.00 -0.12 -33.60
N VAL A 454 -20.62 -1.01 -32.84
CA VAL A 454 -20.19 -2.41 -32.67
C VAL A 454 -21.04 -3.36 -33.51
N HIS A 455 -20.41 -4.40 -34.07
CA HIS A 455 -21.02 -5.36 -34.96
C HIS A 455 -20.54 -6.78 -34.68
N SER A 456 -21.44 -7.75 -34.81
CA SER A 456 -21.13 -9.18 -34.69
C SER A 456 -20.28 -9.69 -35.86
N ASN A 457 -20.47 -9.14 -37.06
CA ASN A 457 -19.71 -9.52 -38.25
C ASN A 457 -18.41 -8.69 -38.39
N CYS A 458 -17.29 -9.36 -38.14
CA CYS A 458 -15.94 -8.84 -38.27
C CYS A 458 -15.40 -9.03 -39.69
N ASP A 459 -15.39 -7.97 -40.49
CA ASP A 459 -14.76 -7.96 -41.81
C ASP A 459 -13.25 -7.70 -41.65
N LEU A 460 -12.41 -8.59 -42.19
CA LEU A 460 -10.95 -8.49 -42.10
C LEU A 460 -10.36 -7.29 -42.89
N THR A 461 -11.18 -6.65 -43.74
CA THR A 461 -10.81 -5.40 -44.42
C THR A 461 -10.99 -4.16 -43.55
N ASP A 462 -11.78 -4.24 -42.47
CA ASP A 462 -12.07 -3.15 -41.55
C ASP A 462 -10.91 -2.95 -40.57
N LYS A 463 -9.87 -2.27 -41.04
CA LYS A 463 -8.62 -2.05 -40.31
C LYS A 463 -8.55 -0.69 -39.62
N TRP A 464 -8.18 -0.72 -38.35
CA TRP A 464 -7.85 0.40 -37.50
C TRP A 464 -6.34 0.47 -37.24
N SER A 465 -5.80 1.67 -37.14
CA SER A 465 -4.40 1.92 -36.79
C SER A 465 -4.26 3.24 -36.05
N TRP A 466 -3.19 3.39 -35.27
CA TRP A 466 -2.87 4.66 -34.63
C TRP A 466 -2.02 5.52 -35.55
N THR A 467 -2.34 6.80 -35.64
CA THR A 467 -1.41 7.79 -36.19
C THR A 467 -0.29 8.06 -35.17
N ALA A 468 0.84 8.63 -35.63
CA ALA A 468 1.94 8.99 -34.75
C ALA A 468 1.55 10.01 -33.66
N LYS A 469 0.52 10.82 -33.90
CA LYS A 469 0.04 11.84 -32.96
C LYS A 469 -1.11 11.35 -32.05
N GLY A 470 -1.61 10.12 -32.24
CA GLY A 470 -2.59 9.51 -31.34
C GLY A 470 -4.05 9.57 -31.79
N SER A 471 -4.31 9.77 -33.09
CA SER A 471 -5.65 9.56 -33.66
C SER A 471 -5.86 8.09 -34.01
N LEU A 472 -7.09 7.60 -33.82
CA LEU A 472 -7.48 6.25 -34.21
C LEU A 472 -8.06 6.26 -35.63
N LYS A 473 -7.32 5.69 -36.59
CA LYS A 473 -7.55 5.81 -38.03
C LYS A 473 -8.14 4.53 -38.63
N PHE A 474 -9.24 4.65 -39.35
CA PHE A 474 -9.94 3.59 -40.07
C PHE A 474 -9.59 3.58 -41.57
N LYS A 475 -9.32 2.38 -42.12
CA LYS A 475 -8.96 2.12 -43.53
C LYS A 475 -7.92 3.10 -44.09
N ASN A 476 -6.97 3.50 -43.25
CA ASN A 476 -5.93 4.48 -43.55
C ASN A 476 -6.41 5.88 -44.02
N LYS A 477 -7.71 6.17 -43.99
CA LYS A 477 -8.29 7.38 -44.57
C LYS A 477 -9.01 8.27 -43.56
N TYR A 478 -9.78 7.70 -42.64
CA TYR A 478 -10.64 8.48 -41.76
C TYR A 478 -10.24 8.32 -40.29
N CYS A 479 -10.24 9.39 -39.50
CA CYS A 479 -9.94 9.35 -38.07
C CYS A 479 -11.20 9.47 -37.21
N LEU A 480 -11.20 8.76 -36.09
CA LEU A 480 -12.28 8.81 -35.12
C LEU A 480 -12.33 10.17 -34.42
N LYS A 481 -13.53 10.70 -34.17
CA LYS A 481 -13.76 11.89 -33.35
C LYS A 481 -15.15 11.90 -32.69
N PRO A 482 -15.37 12.69 -31.64
CA PRO A 482 -16.72 13.03 -31.18
C PRO A 482 -17.49 13.82 -32.26
N GLU A 483 -18.78 13.54 -32.45
CA GLU A 483 -19.65 14.18 -33.47
C GLU A 483 -19.66 15.70 -33.36
N THR A 484 -19.66 16.24 -32.14
CA THR A 484 -19.56 17.69 -31.87
C THR A 484 -18.25 18.33 -32.32
N GLY A 485 -17.18 17.56 -32.47
CA GLY A 485 -15.84 18.07 -32.77
C GLY A 485 -15.15 18.83 -31.63
N TRP A 486 -15.71 18.84 -30.41
CA TRP A 486 -15.13 19.63 -29.30
C TRP A 486 -14.00 18.89 -28.59
N SER A 487 -13.06 19.65 -28.02
CA SER A 487 -11.91 19.13 -27.24
C SER A 487 -12.33 18.50 -25.91
N ASN A 488 -13.44 18.96 -25.32
CA ASN A 488 -14.07 18.39 -24.14
C ASN A 488 -15.57 18.16 -24.41
N PRO A 489 -15.93 17.10 -25.16
CA PRO A 489 -17.32 16.84 -25.54
C PRO A 489 -18.17 16.51 -24.31
N GLY A 490 -19.48 16.73 -24.36
CA GLY A 490 -20.40 16.27 -23.31
C GLY A 490 -20.44 14.74 -23.15
N ASN A 491 -21.20 14.25 -22.17
CA ASN A 491 -21.50 12.81 -22.07
C ASN A 491 -22.48 12.38 -23.17
N ASN A 492 -22.41 11.11 -23.58
CA ASN A 492 -23.29 10.49 -24.59
C ASN A 492 -23.17 11.08 -26.01
N ILE A 493 -22.10 11.84 -26.30
CA ILE A 493 -21.82 12.33 -27.64
C ILE A 493 -21.34 11.16 -28.51
N LYS A 494 -21.97 10.94 -29.66
CA LYS A 494 -21.65 9.84 -30.58
C LYS A 494 -20.27 10.04 -31.20
N LEU A 495 -19.66 8.93 -31.58
CA LEU A 495 -18.41 8.93 -32.33
C LEU A 495 -18.67 8.77 -33.82
N VAL A 496 -17.92 9.53 -34.62
CA VAL A 496 -17.96 9.52 -36.08
C VAL A 496 -16.54 9.36 -36.64
N ILE A 497 -16.43 8.92 -37.89
CA ILE A 497 -15.19 9.01 -38.65
C ILE A 497 -15.13 10.32 -39.45
N ASP A 498 -13.94 10.90 -39.56
CA ASP A 498 -13.70 12.20 -40.21
C ASP A 498 -12.47 12.15 -41.12
N SER A 499 -12.49 12.86 -42.25
CA SER A 499 -11.34 12.89 -43.18
C SER A 499 -10.11 13.61 -42.61
N ALA A 500 -10.28 14.51 -41.64
CA ALA A 500 -9.21 15.15 -40.92
C ALA A 500 -8.67 14.28 -39.78
N CYS A 501 -7.36 14.10 -39.75
CA CYS A 501 -6.64 13.38 -38.71
C CYS A 501 -5.76 14.32 -37.89
N ASP A 502 -5.46 13.94 -36.64
CA ASP A 502 -4.47 14.60 -35.79
C ASP A 502 -4.74 16.07 -35.43
N ASN A 503 -5.99 16.50 -35.65
CA ASN A 503 -6.51 17.71 -35.06
C ASN A 503 -6.69 17.51 -33.56
N SER A 504 -6.67 18.63 -32.83
CA SER A 504 -6.69 18.58 -31.38
C SER A 504 -7.85 17.71 -30.85
N GLN A 505 -9.04 17.72 -31.44
CA GLN A 505 -10.20 16.94 -30.98
C GLN A 505 -10.17 15.42 -31.28
N ASN A 506 -9.22 14.91 -32.07
CA ASN A 506 -9.23 13.53 -32.59
C ASN A 506 -8.30 12.57 -31.83
N PHE A 507 -7.83 12.97 -30.65
CA PHE A 507 -6.87 12.20 -29.87
C PHE A 507 -7.53 11.25 -28.88
N PHE A 508 -7.08 10.00 -28.93
CA PHE A 508 -7.47 8.93 -28.03
C PHE A 508 -6.23 8.20 -27.51
N LYS A 509 -6.38 7.48 -26.41
CA LYS A 509 -5.37 6.56 -25.92
C LYS A 509 -6.01 5.35 -25.27
N PHE A 510 -5.31 4.22 -25.27
CA PHE A 510 -5.67 3.17 -24.33
C PHE A 510 -5.30 3.60 -22.91
N VAL A 511 -6.23 3.41 -21.98
CA VAL A 511 -5.98 3.39 -20.54
C VAL A 511 -6.18 1.96 -20.06
N PRO A 512 -5.26 1.43 -19.24
CA PRO A 512 -5.41 0.08 -18.71
C PRO A 512 -6.73 -0.06 -17.94
N THR A 513 -7.35 -1.24 -18.03
CA THR A 513 -8.45 -1.62 -17.15
C THR A 513 -7.91 -2.03 -15.78
N ARG A 514 -8.72 -2.07 -14.73
CA ARG A 514 -8.28 -2.56 -13.41
C ARG A 514 -7.79 -4.02 -13.55
N GLY A 515 -6.84 -4.49 -12.75
CA GLY A 515 -6.48 -5.91 -12.82
C GLY A 515 -7.63 -6.77 -12.30
N TRP A 516 -7.55 -8.05 -12.59
CA TRP A 516 -8.61 -9.02 -12.39
C TRP A 516 -8.28 -9.92 -11.21
N TYR A 517 -9.31 -10.21 -10.43
CA TYR A 517 -9.26 -11.23 -9.39
C TYR A 517 -10.50 -12.11 -9.49
N LEU A 518 -10.51 -13.24 -8.79
CA LEU A 518 -11.74 -14.01 -8.56
C LEU A 518 -12.31 -13.64 -7.21
N TYR A 519 -13.63 -13.52 -7.10
CA TYR A 519 -14.32 -13.40 -5.82
C TYR A 519 -15.62 -14.18 -5.80
N ILE A 520 -16.15 -14.42 -4.61
CA ILE A 520 -17.47 -15.00 -4.46
C ILE A 520 -18.52 -13.89 -4.41
N GLU A 521 -19.46 -13.89 -5.35
CA GLU A 521 -20.60 -12.96 -5.35
C GLU A 521 -21.69 -13.50 -4.41
N THR A 522 -21.82 -12.89 -3.24
CA THR A 522 -22.65 -13.38 -2.13
C THR A 522 -24.04 -12.73 -2.05
N SER A 523 -24.42 -11.88 -3.00
CA SER A 523 -25.75 -11.29 -3.07
C SER A 523 -26.85 -12.31 -3.41
N SER A 524 -28.10 -11.84 -3.43
CA SER A 524 -29.27 -12.68 -3.75
C SER A 524 -29.09 -13.37 -5.11
N PRO A 525 -29.39 -14.68 -5.27
CA PRO A 525 -30.21 -15.53 -4.39
C PRO A 525 -29.41 -16.41 -3.40
N ARG A 526 -28.12 -16.12 -3.17
CA ARG A 526 -27.28 -16.98 -2.33
C ARG A 526 -27.79 -17.06 -0.89
N LYS A 527 -27.61 -18.22 -0.25
CA LYS A 527 -28.01 -18.52 1.15
C LYS A 527 -26.77 -18.72 2.04
N PRO A 528 -26.88 -18.46 3.36
CA PRO A 528 -25.73 -18.66 4.26
C PRO A 528 -25.21 -20.09 4.15
N ASN A 529 -23.88 -20.25 4.10
CA ASN A 529 -23.17 -21.50 3.82
C ASN A 529 -23.23 -22.03 2.38
N ASP A 530 -23.79 -21.29 1.42
CA ASP A 530 -23.57 -21.60 0.00
C ASP A 530 -22.07 -21.56 -0.31
N THR A 531 -21.63 -22.43 -1.21
CA THR A 531 -20.22 -22.65 -1.54
C THR A 531 -19.93 -22.40 -3.01
N ALA A 532 -18.74 -21.89 -3.27
CA ALA A 532 -18.14 -21.77 -4.60
C ALA A 532 -16.75 -22.39 -4.61
N ARG A 533 -16.45 -23.26 -5.58
CA ARG A 533 -15.26 -24.09 -5.63
C ARG A 533 -14.54 -23.92 -6.96
N PHE A 534 -13.23 -23.68 -6.85
CA PHE A 534 -12.33 -23.56 -7.98
C PHE A 534 -11.30 -24.69 -7.93
N ILE A 535 -11.30 -25.53 -8.97
CA ILE A 535 -10.58 -26.81 -9.01
C ILE A 535 -9.37 -26.70 -9.93
N SER A 536 -8.20 -27.14 -9.44
CA SER A 536 -6.96 -27.14 -10.22
C SER A 536 -6.94 -28.24 -11.29
N PRO A 537 -6.02 -28.17 -12.28
CA PRO A 537 -5.60 -29.34 -13.03
C PRO A 537 -5.14 -30.50 -12.13
N LEU A 538 -5.08 -31.72 -12.67
CA LEU A 538 -4.49 -32.88 -11.96
C LEU A 538 -2.99 -32.65 -11.66
N ALA A 539 -2.61 -32.77 -10.40
CA ALA A 539 -1.24 -32.90 -9.93
C ALA A 539 -0.86 -34.38 -9.85
N THR A 540 0.35 -34.72 -10.33
CA THR A 540 0.88 -36.09 -10.38
C THR A 540 2.23 -36.14 -9.66
N ASN A 541 2.43 -37.15 -8.81
CA ASN A 541 3.72 -37.53 -8.22
C ASN A 541 4.53 -36.37 -7.61
N ASN A 542 3.92 -35.60 -6.69
CA ASN A 542 4.66 -34.58 -5.96
C ASN A 542 4.67 -34.90 -4.45
N PRO A 543 5.77 -35.41 -3.88
CA PRO A 543 5.83 -35.85 -2.49
C PRO A 543 5.68 -34.69 -1.49
N GLN A 544 6.04 -33.47 -1.91
CA GLN A 544 5.84 -32.24 -1.14
C GLN A 544 5.49 -31.10 -2.11
N SER A 545 4.35 -30.47 -1.88
CA SER A 545 3.86 -29.39 -2.74
C SER A 545 3.29 -28.27 -1.88
N CYS A 546 3.61 -27.04 -2.24
CA CYS A 546 3.10 -25.86 -1.56
C CYS A 546 2.26 -25.04 -2.52
N LEU A 547 0.96 -24.94 -2.24
CA LEU A 547 0.07 -24.06 -2.97
C LEU A 547 0.17 -22.65 -2.37
N HIS A 548 0.47 -21.69 -3.24
CA HIS A 548 0.42 -20.27 -2.93
C HIS A 548 -0.71 -19.61 -3.69
N PHE A 549 -1.37 -18.67 -3.04
CA PHE A 549 -2.31 -17.75 -3.67
C PHE A 549 -2.45 -16.52 -2.77
N TYR A 550 -2.89 -15.41 -3.33
CA TYR A 550 -3.29 -14.25 -2.56
C TYR A 550 -4.79 -14.30 -2.30
N TYR A 551 -5.22 -13.83 -1.14
CA TYR A 551 -6.61 -13.77 -0.76
C TYR A 551 -6.93 -12.44 -0.08
N HIS A 552 -8.20 -12.04 -0.17
CA HIS A 552 -8.74 -10.86 0.49
C HIS A 552 -10.08 -11.25 1.13
N MET A 553 -10.25 -10.92 2.41
CA MET A 553 -11.40 -11.33 3.22
C MET A 553 -11.90 -10.13 4.02
N TYR A 554 -12.81 -9.34 3.46
CA TYR A 554 -13.23 -8.07 4.05
C TYR A 554 -14.74 -7.87 4.07
N GLY A 555 -15.23 -7.44 5.23
CA GLY A 555 -16.63 -7.11 5.48
C GLY A 555 -17.18 -7.76 6.75
N PRO A 556 -18.26 -7.20 7.34
CA PRO A 556 -18.81 -7.68 8.62
C PRO A 556 -19.29 -9.14 8.62
N HIS A 557 -19.63 -9.72 7.45
CA HIS A 557 -20.22 -11.05 7.34
C HIS A 557 -19.41 -12.01 6.46
N VAL A 558 -18.08 -11.86 6.42
CA VAL A 558 -17.21 -12.79 5.70
C VAL A 558 -17.39 -14.22 6.25
N GLY A 559 -17.58 -15.18 5.34
CA GLY A 559 -17.73 -16.60 5.68
C GLY A 559 -16.40 -17.31 5.86
N LYS A 560 -16.12 -18.28 4.99
CA LYS A 560 -14.92 -19.14 5.09
C LYS A 560 -14.18 -19.21 3.76
N LEU A 561 -12.85 -19.23 3.81
CA LEU A 561 -12.00 -19.60 2.68
C LEU A 561 -11.25 -20.87 3.05
N GLN A 562 -11.40 -21.92 2.25
CA GLN A 562 -10.87 -23.25 2.57
C GLN A 562 -10.12 -23.84 1.38
N VAL A 563 -9.11 -24.66 1.64
CA VAL A 563 -8.43 -25.45 0.62
C VAL A 563 -8.54 -26.93 0.95
N TYR A 564 -8.90 -27.72 -0.06
CA TYR A 564 -9.03 -29.16 0.02
C TYR A 564 -8.10 -29.86 -0.96
N VAL A 565 -7.80 -31.12 -0.66
CA VAL A 565 -7.18 -32.07 -1.59
C VAL A 565 -8.26 -33.04 -2.07
N LYS A 566 -8.48 -33.10 -3.38
CA LYS A 566 -9.41 -34.03 -4.04
C LYS A 566 -8.62 -35.15 -4.72
N SER A 567 -8.76 -36.38 -4.24
CA SER A 567 -8.04 -37.55 -4.74
C SER A 567 -9.03 -38.64 -5.15
N GLY A 568 -8.87 -39.22 -6.34
CA GLY A 568 -9.80 -40.25 -6.86
C GLY A 568 -11.26 -39.78 -6.93
N GLY A 569 -11.49 -38.49 -7.20
CA GLY A 569 -12.82 -37.89 -7.26
C GLY A 569 -13.46 -37.54 -5.91
N LYS A 570 -12.88 -37.96 -4.78
CA LYS A 570 -13.37 -37.67 -3.43
C LYS A 570 -12.65 -36.47 -2.82
N MET A 571 -13.39 -35.56 -2.22
CA MET A 571 -12.85 -34.43 -1.47
C MET A 571 -12.47 -34.89 -0.05
N GLY A 572 -11.24 -34.62 0.38
CA GLY A 572 -10.78 -34.89 1.74
C GLY A 572 -11.27 -33.86 2.76
N LEU A 573 -10.68 -33.90 3.96
CA LEU A 573 -10.82 -32.82 4.94
C LEU A 573 -10.07 -31.56 4.45
N PRO A 574 -10.46 -30.36 4.92
CA PRO A 574 -9.74 -29.14 4.56
C PRO A 574 -8.32 -29.20 5.09
N VAL A 575 -7.35 -28.89 4.24
CA VAL A 575 -5.93 -28.83 4.59
C VAL A 575 -5.50 -27.43 5.04
N TRP A 576 -6.34 -26.43 4.79
CA TRP A 576 -6.15 -25.05 5.21
C TRP A 576 -7.51 -24.35 5.29
N SER A 577 -7.70 -23.50 6.30
CA SER A 577 -8.93 -22.70 6.43
C SER A 577 -8.74 -21.36 7.14
N HIS A 578 -9.43 -20.34 6.63
CA HIS A 578 -9.60 -19.02 7.23
C HIS A 578 -11.08 -18.63 7.29
N TYR A 579 -11.42 -17.77 8.26
CA TYR A 579 -12.80 -17.39 8.60
C TYR A 579 -12.84 -15.91 8.96
N GLY A 580 -14.00 -15.27 8.76
CA GLY A 580 -14.24 -13.90 9.21
C GLY A 580 -13.42 -12.85 8.45
N THR A 581 -13.52 -11.59 8.89
CA THR A 581 -12.80 -10.49 8.24
C THR A 581 -11.35 -10.42 8.68
N HIS A 582 -10.45 -10.18 7.73
CA HIS A 582 -9.01 -10.06 7.93
C HIS A 582 -8.52 -8.63 7.67
N GLY A 583 -9.44 -7.66 7.56
CA GLY A 583 -9.13 -6.28 7.16
C GLY A 583 -9.10 -6.09 5.63
N ASN A 584 -9.06 -4.84 5.20
CA ASN A 584 -9.12 -4.48 3.77
C ASN A 584 -7.74 -4.54 3.11
N THR A 585 -7.09 -5.70 3.16
CA THR A 585 -5.75 -5.94 2.64
C THR A 585 -5.67 -7.31 1.97
N TRP A 586 -4.84 -7.42 0.93
CA TRP A 586 -4.48 -8.71 0.34
C TRP A 586 -3.44 -9.43 1.20
N TYR A 587 -3.68 -10.72 1.45
CA TYR A 587 -2.81 -11.59 2.22
C TYR A 587 -2.33 -12.76 1.38
N GLN A 588 -1.12 -13.24 1.64
CA GLN A 588 -0.60 -14.42 0.96
C GLN A 588 -0.92 -15.70 1.76
N ALA A 589 -1.53 -16.68 1.11
CA ALA A 589 -1.70 -18.03 1.63
C ALA A 589 -0.55 -18.94 1.20
N GLN A 590 -0.13 -19.83 2.11
CA GLN A 590 0.78 -20.95 1.84
C GLN A 590 0.14 -22.23 2.37
N VAL A 591 -0.08 -23.22 1.51
CA VAL A 591 -0.81 -24.45 1.85
C VAL A 591 0.06 -25.67 1.55
N ALA A 592 0.53 -26.31 2.61
CA ALA A 592 1.34 -27.51 2.52
C ALA A 592 0.46 -28.74 2.21
N VAL A 593 0.73 -29.39 1.08
CA VAL A 593 0.14 -30.66 0.71
C VAL A 593 1.27 -31.68 0.57
N ASN A 594 1.45 -32.46 1.63
CA ASN A 594 2.51 -33.45 1.76
C ASN A 594 2.00 -34.88 1.53
N ASN A 595 2.90 -35.76 1.08
CA ASN A 595 2.74 -37.21 1.07
C ASN A 595 1.55 -37.74 0.25
N GLN A 596 1.17 -37.06 -0.83
CA GLN A 596 0.14 -37.55 -1.73
C GLN A 596 0.71 -38.68 -2.61
N LYS A 597 0.26 -39.91 -2.37
CA LYS A 597 0.71 -41.13 -3.07
C LYS A 597 0.01 -41.38 -4.41
N THR A 598 -1.05 -40.62 -4.70
CA THR A 598 -1.87 -40.74 -5.90
C THR A 598 -2.05 -39.35 -6.54
N SER A 599 -2.57 -39.30 -7.76
CA SER A 599 -2.91 -38.02 -8.40
C SER A 599 -4.06 -37.33 -7.66
N TYR A 600 -3.97 -36.00 -7.56
CA TYR A 600 -4.91 -35.19 -6.80
C TYR A 600 -5.12 -33.81 -7.44
N GLN A 601 -6.13 -33.08 -6.99
CA GLN A 601 -6.41 -31.69 -7.36
C GLN A 601 -6.53 -30.83 -6.11
N TYR A 602 -6.12 -29.57 -6.20
CA TYR A 602 -6.45 -28.56 -5.21
C TYR A 602 -7.86 -28.04 -5.47
N VAL A 603 -8.62 -27.82 -4.40
CA VAL A 603 -9.93 -27.16 -4.47
C VAL A 603 -9.92 -25.98 -3.53
N ILE A 604 -10.05 -24.77 -4.06
CA ILE A 604 -10.21 -23.55 -3.27
C ILE A 604 -11.72 -23.28 -3.15
N GLU A 605 -12.24 -23.32 -1.93
CA GLU A 605 -13.66 -23.15 -1.63
C GLU A 605 -13.89 -21.83 -0.87
N GLY A 606 -14.70 -20.94 -1.43
CA GLY A 606 -15.26 -19.80 -0.74
C GLY A 606 -16.66 -20.13 -0.24
N VAL A 607 -16.93 -19.85 1.02
CA VAL A 607 -18.22 -20.09 1.69
C VAL A 607 -18.83 -18.76 2.06
N ARG A 608 -20.08 -18.54 1.64
CA ARG A 608 -20.84 -17.35 1.98
C ARG A 608 -21.13 -17.29 3.48
N GLY A 609 -20.93 -16.12 4.08
CA GLY A 609 -21.26 -15.89 5.49
C GLY A 609 -22.73 -15.56 5.74
N LYS A 610 -23.01 -14.77 6.79
CA LYS A 610 -24.38 -14.52 7.28
C LYS A 610 -25.21 -13.64 6.34
N SER A 611 -24.58 -12.71 5.64
CA SER A 611 -25.20 -11.88 4.60
C SER A 611 -24.21 -11.62 3.46
N PHE A 612 -24.62 -10.78 2.50
CA PHE A 612 -23.79 -10.33 1.39
C PHE A 612 -22.73 -9.28 1.79
N LEU A 613 -22.76 -8.77 3.03
CA LEU A 613 -21.80 -7.78 3.52
C LEU A 613 -20.47 -8.43 3.93
N GLY A 614 -19.89 -9.26 3.08
CA GLY A 614 -18.62 -9.91 3.34
C GLY A 614 -18.14 -10.69 2.14
N ASP A 615 -17.06 -10.19 1.52
CA ASP A 615 -16.53 -10.77 0.29
C ASP A 615 -15.24 -11.53 0.56
N ILE A 616 -15.04 -12.56 -0.27
CA ILE A 616 -13.81 -13.33 -0.32
C ILE A 616 -13.31 -13.29 -1.75
N ALA A 617 -12.09 -12.81 -1.93
CA ALA A 617 -11.41 -12.79 -3.21
C ALA A 617 -10.09 -13.55 -3.16
N ILE A 618 -9.67 -14.06 -4.32
CA ILE A 618 -8.38 -14.72 -4.54
C ILE A 618 -7.71 -14.20 -5.80
N ASP A 619 -6.39 -14.18 -5.79
CA ASP A 619 -5.54 -13.77 -6.89
C ASP A 619 -4.21 -14.57 -6.90
N ASP A 620 -3.44 -14.48 -7.98
CA ASP A 620 -2.04 -14.92 -8.06
C ASP A 620 -1.76 -16.33 -7.51
N ILE A 621 -2.45 -17.34 -8.06
CA ILE A 621 -2.27 -18.74 -7.70
C ILE A 621 -0.99 -19.28 -8.36
N TYR A 622 -0.15 -19.99 -7.61
CA TYR A 622 1.01 -20.73 -8.13
C TYR A 622 1.47 -21.85 -7.17
N LEU A 623 2.33 -22.76 -7.64
CA LEU A 623 2.89 -23.85 -6.82
C LEU A 623 4.39 -23.67 -6.59
N LYS A 624 4.86 -24.05 -5.40
CA LYS A 624 6.27 -24.27 -5.05
C LYS A 624 6.49 -25.73 -4.61
N THR A 625 7.75 -26.14 -4.55
CA THR A 625 8.19 -27.48 -4.14
C THR A 625 8.14 -27.72 -2.62
N SER A 626 8.09 -26.67 -1.80
CA SER A 626 7.99 -26.77 -0.34
C SER A 626 7.39 -25.48 0.24
N CYS A 627 6.76 -25.59 1.41
CA CYS A 627 6.31 -24.40 2.17
C CYS A 627 7.36 -24.00 3.18
N SER A 628 7.57 -22.69 3.36
CA SER A 628 8.28 -22.17 4.52
C SER A 628 7.45 -22.38 5.80
N ALA A 629 8.11 -22.52 6.94
CA ALA A 629 7.44 -22.56 8.23
C ALA A 629 6.64 -21.27 8.46
N ARG A 630 5.40 -21.42 8.93
CA ARG A 630 4.42 -20.32 9.05
C ARG A 630 4.84 -19.36 10.15
N ASP A 631 5.02 -18.09 9.80
CA ASP A 631 5.48 -17.01 10.69
C ASP A 631 4.35 -16.30 11.47
N TYR A 632 3.09 -16.65 11.19
CA TYR A 632 1.91 -16.12 11.86
C TYR A 632 0.91 -17.23 12.24
N CYS A 633 0.31 -17.11 13.43
CA CYS A 633 -0.77 -17.97 13.90
C CYS A 633 -1.74 -17.18 14.78
N SER A 634 -2.98 -17.05 14.32
CA SER A 634 -4.06 -16.38 15.07
C SER A 634 -4.82 -17.32 16.00
N PHE A 635 -4.72 -18.64 15.77
CA PHE A 635 -5.53 -19.70 16.35
C PHE A 635 -6.99 -19.73 15.88
N GLU A 636 -7.39 -18.83 14.98
CA GLU A 636 -8.70 -18.80 14.32
C GLU A 636 -8.84 -19.88 13.23
N GLU A 637 -7.74 -20.52 12.84
CA GLU A 637 -7.71 -21.58 11.83
C GLU A 637 -8.08 -22.95 12.41
N GLN A 638 -9.01 -23.64 11.75
CA GLN A 638 -9.38 -25.00 12.15
C GLN A 638 -8.33 -26.02 11.66
N TYR A 639 -7.66 -25.72 10.53
CA TYR A 639 -6.66 -26.58 9.91
C TYR A 639 -5.49 -25.78 9.30
N PRO A 640 -4.22 -26.24 9.46
CA PRO A 640 -3.82 -27.27 10.43
C PRO A 640 -4.11 -26.79 11.85
N GLN A 641 -4.55 -27.69 12.73
CA GLN A 641 -4.85 -27.32 14.12
C GLN A 641 -3.62 -26.65 14.74
N LEU A 642 -3.87 -25.56 15.47
CA LEU A 642 -2.82 -24.81 16.16
C LEU A 642 -1.71 -24.31 15.24
N CYS A 643 -1.98 -24.14 13.94
CA CYS A 643 -1.00 -23.72 12.94
C CYS A 643 0.25 -24.62 12.87
N GLY A 644 0.13 -25.89 13.25
CA GLY A 644 1.26 -26.83 13.29
C GLY A 644 2.09 -26.79 14.57
N TYR A 645 1.72 -25.96 15.55
CA TYR A 645 2.32 -26.03 16.88
C TYR A 645 1.90 -27.32 17.60
N THR A 646 2.77 -27.81 18.47
CA THR A 646 2.57 -29.02 19.26
C THR A 646 2.51 -28.70 20.75
N ARG A 647 1.61 -29.37 21.47
CA ARG A 647 1.45 -29.24 22.92
C ARG A 647 2.30 -30.29 23.63
N SER A 648 2.76 -29.98 24.84
CA SER A 648 3.35 -30.98 25.73
C SER A 648 2.38 -32.15 26.00
N THR A 649 2.88 -33.38 26.07
CA THR A 649 2.10 -34.61 26.28
C THR A 649 1.66 -34.84 27.74
N GLY A 650 1.98 -33.92 28.66
CA GLY A 650 1.63 -34.01 30.08
C GLY A 650 0.17 -33.68 30.38
N ARG A 651 -0.26 -33.98 31.62
CA ARG A 651 -1.63 -33.66 32.10
C ARG A 651 -1.92 -32.17 32.21
N PHE A 652 -0.89 -31.33 32.25
CA PHE A 652 -0.98 -29.87 32.21
C PHE A 652 -0.54 -29.40 30.83
N GLN A 653 -1.47 -28.84 30.07
CA GLN A 653 -1.29 -28.50 28.66
C GLN A 653 -1.94 -27.16 28.34
N TRP A 654 -1.43 -26.51 27.31
CA TRP A 654 -2.11 -25.39 26.68
C TRP A 654 -3.44 -25.83 26.08
N LEU A 655 -4.50 -25.10 26.36
CA LEU A 655 -5.85 -25.34 25.89
C LEU A 655 -6.23 -24.26 24.88
N LEU A 656 -7.04 -24.63 23.89
CA LEU A 656 -7.67 -23.68 22.99
C LEU A 656 -9.02 -23.29 23.60
N GLY A 657 -9.22 -22.01 23.84
CA GLY A 657 -10.46 -21.45 24.37
C GLY A 657 -11.08 -20.43 23.43
N SER A 658 -12.33 -20.07 23.71
CA SER A 658 -13.08 -18.98 23.09
C SER A 658 -14.07 -18.46 24.12
N GLY A 659 -14.33 -17.15 24.15
CA GLY A 659 -15.17 -16.54 25.19
C GLY A 659 -14.47 -16.53 26.55
N SER A 660 -15.22 -16.45 27.65
CA SER A 660 -14.66 -16.48 29.01
C SER A 660 -14.07 -17.86 29.37
N THR A 661 -12.97 -17.88 30.14
CA THR A 661 -12.40 -19.11 30.71
C THR A 661 -13.32 -19.75 31.76
N SER A 662 -13.09 -21.02 32.08
CA SER A 662 -13.87 -21.80 33.06
C SER A 662 -13.84 -21.21 34.48
N SER A 663 -12.73 -20.58 34.88
CA SER A 663 -12.55 -19.96 36.19
C SER A 663 -13.09 -18.52 36.22
N VAL A 664 -13.85 -18.20 37.26
CA VAL A 664 -14.43 -16.86 37.48
C VAL A 664 -13.36 -15.81 37.70
N ASN A 665 -13.57 -14.58 37.20
CA ASN A 665 -12.64 -13.45 37.34
C ASN A 665 -11.21 -13.73 36.85
N THR A 666 -11.06 -14.57 35.81
CA THR A 666 -9.77 -14.87 35.18
C THR A 666 -9.93 -14.93 33.67
N GLY A 667 -8.80 -14.87 32.95
CA GLY A 667 -8.78 -15.02 31.49
C GLY A 667 -9.47 -13.88 30.73
N PRO A 668 -9.32 -13.82 29.40
CA PRO A 668 -10.04 -12.86 28.58
C PRO A 668 -11.47 -13.33 28.30
N SER A 669 -12.41 -12.40 28.12
CA SER A 669 -13.79 -12.70 27.68
C SER A 669 -13.93 -12.73 26.15
N ASN A 670 -13.01 -12.09 25.45
CA ASN A 670 -12.94 -11.98 23.99
C ASN A 670 -11.49 -12.17 23.56
N ASP A 671 -11.25 -12.79 22.40
CA ASP A 671 -9.91 -12.89 21.85
C ASP A 671 -9.45 -11.54 21.26
N HIS A 672 -8.14 -11.41 21.01
CA HIS A 672 -7.59 -10.20 20.39
C HIS A 672 -7.91 -10.10 18.88
N THR A 673 -7.97 -11.23 18.17
CA THR A 673 -8.05 -11.27 16.71
C THR A 673 -9.43 -10.82 16.22
N LEU A 674 -10.51 -11.41 16.74
CA LEU A 674 -11.88 -11.06 16.39
C LEU A 674 -12.48 -10.00 17.31
N GLY A 675 -11.93 -9.81 18.51
CA GLY A 675 -12.42 -8.83 19.47
C GLY A 675 -13.77 -9.20 20.09
N ASP A 676 -14.22 -10.44 19.91
CA ASP A 676 -15.49 -10.94 20.45
C ASP A 676 -15.36 -12.37 21.01
N SER A 677 -16.43 -12.88 21.59
CA SER A 677 -16.42 -14.16 22.32
C SER A 677 -16.29 -15.39 21.42
N ARG A 678 -16.31 -15.23 20.09
CA ARG A 678 -16.17 -16.33 19.14
C ARG A 678 -14.73 -16.61 18.78
N GLY A 679 -13.85 -15.62 18.88
CA GLY A 679 -12.47 -15.83 18.52
C GLY A 679 -11.73 -16.63 19.58
N ARG A 680 -10.58 -17.14 19.17
CA ARG A 680 -9.89 -18.23 19.82
C ARG A 680 -8.52 -17.80 20.31
N TYR A 681 -8.17 -18.31 21.48
CA TYR A 681 -6.90 -18.02 22.11
C TYR A 681 -6.39 -19.25 22.85
N LEU A 682 -5.08 -19.27 23.13
CA LEU A 682 -4.47 -20.28 23.97
C LEU A 682 -4.44 -19.82 25.42
N TYR A 683 -4.78 -20.72 26.33
CA TYR A 683 -4.70 -20.47 27.77
C TYR A 683 -4.27 -21.74 28.52
N ILE A 684 -3.95 -21.58 29.80
CA ILE A 684 -3.68 -22.67 30.73
C ILE A 684 -4.78 -22.70 31.79
N GLU A 685 -5.28 -23.89 32.10
CA GLU A 685 -6.26 -24.10 33.18
C GLU A 685 -5.52 -24.50 34.47
N THR A 686 -5.60 -23.66 35.49
CA THR A 686 -4.78 -23.74 36.71
C THR A 686 -5.52 -24.31 37.92
N SER A 687 -6.85 -24.47 37.87
CA SER A 687 -7.71 -24.80 39.03
C SER A 687 -7.30 -26.05 39.82
N PHE A 688 -6.56 -26.98 39.22
CA PHE A 688 -6.14 -28.25 39.84
C PHE A 688 -4.63 -28.51 39.72
N ARG A 689 -3.82 -27.45 39.68
CA ARG A 689 -2.37 -27.54 39.46
C ARG A 689 -1.59 -27.07 40.68
N THR A 690 -0.46 -27.72 40.92
CA THR A 690 0.46 -27.33 41.99
C THR A 690 1.24 -26.08 41.57
N PRO A 691 1.58 -25.17 42.52
CA PRO A 691 2.47 -24.05 42.24
C PRO A 691 3.77 -24.50 41.55
N GLY A 692 4.17 -23.77 40.51
CA GLY A 692 5.37 -24.09 39.71
C GLY A 692 5.18 -25.15 38.63
N ALA A 693 3.97 -25.67 38.41
CA ALA A 693 3.67 -26.53 37.26
C ALA A 693 4.00 -25.81 35.93
N LYS A 694 4.58 -26.54 34.97
CA LYS A 694 5.00 -26.01 33.67
C LYS A 694 4.38 -26.81 32.53
N THR A 695 4.03 -26.11 31.46
CA THR A 695 3.61 -26.71 30.18
C THR A 695 4.29 -25.96 29.04
N THR A 696 4.57 -26.66 27.94
CA THR A 696 5.23 -26.09 26.76
C THR A 696 4.33 -26.17 25.54
N PHE A 697 4.49 -25.19 24.67
CA PHE A 697 3.87 -25.13 23.37
C PHE A 697 4.96 -24.85 22.35
N THR A 698 5.19 -25.81 21.46
CA THR A 698 6.38 -25.84 20.59
C THR A 698 5.95 -25.50 19.17
N SER A 699 6.61 -24.51 18.57
CA SER A 699 6.38 -24.15 17.17
C SER A 699 6.87 -25.24 16.22
N PRO A 700 6.44 -25.21 14.94
CA PRO A 700 7.18 -25.87 13.87
C PRO A 700 8.64 -25.43 13.85
N ALA A 701 9.50 -26.26 13.26
CA ALA A 701 10.90 -25.89 13.01
C ALA A 701 10.97 -24.80 11.92
N PHE A 702 11.69 -23.72 12.18
CA PHE A 702 11.98 -22.66 11.23
C PHE A 702 13.41 -22.80 10.69
N GLU A 703 13.67 -22.34 9.47
CA GLU A 703 15.04 -22.21 8.99
C GLU A 703 15.79 -21.14 9.79
N GLY A 704 17.06 -21.41 10.11
CA GLY A 704 17.88 -20.53 10.94
C GLY A 704 18.17 -19.20 10.24
N SER A 705 17.78 -18.08 10.87
CA SER A 705 18.17 -16.73 10.43
C SER A 705 19.55 -16.37 11.01
N PRO A 706 20.52 -15.92 10.20
CA PRO A 706 21.82 -15.42 10.67
C PRO A 706 21.72 -14.18 11.57
N THR A 707 20.58 -13.49 11.53
CA THR A 707 20.32 -12.24 12.28
C THR A 707 19.39 -12.45 13.48
N GLY A 708 18.98 -13.70 13.75
CA GLY A 708 17.96 -14.04 14.72
C GLY A 708 16.53 -13.84 14.17
N SER A 709 15.54 -14.39 14.87
CA SER A 709 14.12 -14.25 14.56
C SER A 709 13.37 -13.69 15.77
N CYS A 710 12.41 -12.80 15.54
CA CYS A 710 11.57 -12.24 16.61
C CYS A 710 10.24 -12.99 16.70
N VAL A 711 9.81 -13.32 17.91
CA VAL A 711 8.46 -13.86 18.17
C VAL A 711 7.62 -12.72 18.76
N VAL A 712 6.54 -12.36 18.06
CA VAL A 712 5.58 -11.35 18.51
C VAL A 712 4.26 -12.06 18.84
N PHE A 713 3.71 -11.81 20.01
CA PHE A 713 2.44 -12.38 20.44
C PHE A 713 1.70 -11.43 21.38
N TRP A 714 0.37 -11.53 21.38
CA TRP A 714 -0.50 -10.85 22.33
C TRP A 714 -0.74 -11.77 23.52
N TYR A 715 -0.83 -11.21 24.73
CA TYR A 715 -1.07 -11.98 25.94
C TYR A 715 -2.06 -11.26 26.87
N HIS A 716 -2.76 -12.05 27.69
CA HIS A 716 -3.68 -11.55 28.70
C HIS A 716 -3.35 -12.23 30.04
N MET A 717 -3.15 -11.43 31.08
CA MET A 717 -2.80 -11.87 32.43
C MET A 717 -3.68 -11.11 33.43
N TYR A 718 -4.55 -11.83 34.13
CA TYR A 718 -5.52 -11.26 35.06
C TYR A 718 -5.91 -12.26 36.15
N GLY A 719 -5.82 -11.84 37.42
CA GLY A 719 -6.11 -12.66 38.61
C GLY A 719 -5.24 -12.24 39.79
N SER A 720 -5.63 -12.59 41.02
CA SER A 720 -4.87 -12.32 42.25
C SER A 720 -3.56 -13.10 42.36
N ASP A 721 -3.49 -14.24 41.67
CA ASP A 721 -2.42 -15.24 41.80
C ASP A 721 -1.55 -15.33 40.53
N ILE A 722 -1.56 -14.29 39.69
CA ILE A 722 -0.80 -14.18 38.43
C ILE A 722 0.38 -13.22 38.56
#